data_AF-A0A3P1YJQ6-F1
#
_entry.id   AF-A0A3P1YJQ6-F1
#
_cell.length_a   1.000
_cell.length_b   1.000
_cell.length_c   1.000
_cell.angle_alpha   90.00
_cell.angle_beta   90.00
_cell.angle_gamma   90.00
#
_symmetry.space_group_name_H-M   'P 1'
#
loop_
_entity.id
_entity.type
_entity.pdbx_description
1 polymer ?
#
loop_
_entity_poly.entity_id
_entity_poly.type
_entity_poly.pdbx_seq_one_letter_code
_entity_poly.pdbx_strand_id
1 'polypeptide(L)'
;MNKKVQYYQHFFADQVKEAEMEQKALVKASVNQLIKKEELLVGYVDHVNEKLGHVVLKFPKDKAPRLKVQKSIMVIKKTAKAELGQRISDWICSFFDFYKNRDYHSSTSDILPLYYTKKGDSSYDYVGCTGLSVALFDLFKKTIAAGKSMTIFLFTPFPPVDYYNNLVNFLDVFHDMPEQLIEPKIDFEDWHPEELSYDPEQKTAIPDKIMETLNEEGYCVLQGPPGTGKSYNIAHIIAKYLSEDKTVCVTTMANKGLIELVQQPPLENFLNEGRISKTNLSADERRTVKGLKPAKKGFVIPNGELLCSTNYVLSHVYNSDNLIENILPIYDLVIIEEASQAFLASILAFKKLGMKCLIVGDPMQLPPIITNPNKVQYKAWNANTQIEGLKTFALGTDVKSYRIITTFRLTPASAKLTGIFYNNHLISVQEEPLDFSSCSSRYFPKKGGVLYYYTEDYTNGIVSKSGLKLVHTIIDQISKNYPERSVAIISPFKDTVKQLQKSFLTDSAFANLTIETIDRIQGMTVDYAILYVPGRNPGFALDERRFNVATSRSRSTTLIISDIPLNEFHSASPTVMQFINNCDKYDGDRSVIRNTTLEAQPIEKEVPPIVKMHKPTQEKTIPTMGVKIVGKIDLARFERPKKELSSDKKNYYVIDTNVFVNCPDIISKIDKRYPIIISAKVTDELDKMKTKLGEEGKRNAEKALRNLNNETQHKIIYEIADVSLLPDDFDKRSPDNMIISVALKYKEQNPVMLTSDNGLQLKSKILGIQTISLKAYLKR
;
A
#
# COMPACT_ATOMS: atom_id res chain seq x y z
N MET A 1 21.00 -26.68 3.30
CA MET A 1 20.09 -25.55 3.09
C MET A 1 20.76 -24.22 3.46
N ASN A 2 20.70 -23.21 2.59
CA ASN A 2 21.29 -21.89 2.83
C ASN A 2 20.59 -21.18 4.03
N LYS A 3 21.35 -20.46 4.86
CA LYS A 3 20.87 -19.75 6.05
C LYS A 3 19.77 -18.72 5.73
N LYS A 4 19.86 -18.05 4.58
CA LYS A 4 18.86 -17.07 4.13
C LYS A 4 17.52 -17.74 3.81
N VAL A 5 17.54 -18.90 3.14
CA VAL A 5 16.33 -19.69 2.86
C VAL A 5 15.69 -20.17 4.17
N GLN A 6 16.51 -20.61 5.14
CA GLN A 6 16.02 -20.92 6.49
C GLN A 6 15.31 -19.71 7.11
N TYR A 7 15.89 -18.51 7.06
CA TYR A 7 15.25 -17.30 7.60
C TYR A 7 13.91 -16.98 6.94
N TYR A 8 13.76 -17.22 5.64
CA TYR A 8 12.49 -17.07 4.96
C TYR A 8 11.44 -18.08 5.41
N GLN A 9 11.83 -19.34 5.64
CA GLN A 9 10.93 -20.33 6.23
C GLN A 9 10.48 -19.92 7.64
N HIS A 10 11.40 -19.43 8.48
CA HIS A 10 11.04 -18.94 9.82
C HIS A 10 10.12 -17.72 9.76
N PHE A 11 10.35 -16.80 8.82
CA PHE A 11 9.46 -15.66 8.58
C PHE A 11 8.02 -16.12 8.25
N PHE A 12 7.85 -17.07 7.32
CA PHE A 12 6.52 -17.60 6.99
C PHE A 12 5.89 -18.40 8.13
N ALA A 13 6.68 -19.18 8.88
CA ALA A 13 6.20 -19.89 10.06
C ALA A 13 5.69 -18.92 11.14
N ASP A 14 6.35 -17.78 11.34
CA ASP A 14 5.85 -16.72 12.21
C ASP A 14 4.53 -16.14 11.69
N GLN A 15 4.38 -15.91 10.38
CA GLN A 15 3.10 -15.44 9.81
C GLN A 15 1.96 -16.44 10.06
N VAL A 16 2.22 -17.74 9.90
CA VAL A 16 1.26 -18.81 10.22
C VAL A 16 0.85 -18.74 11.68
N LYS A 17 1.83 -18.67 12.59
CA LYS A 17 1.58 -18.63 14.02
C LYS A 17 0.76 -17.40 14.44
N GLU A 18 1.06 -16.21 13.90
CA GLU A 18 0.28 -15.00 14.18
C GLU A 18 -1.16 -15.11 13.65
N ALA A 19 -1.33 -15.63 12.43
CA ALA A 19 -2.64 -15.87 11.85
C ALA A 19 -3.48 -16.83 12.71
N GLU A 20 -2.89 -17.94 13.19
CA GLU A 20 -3.55 -18.86 14.11
C GLU A 20 -3.85 -18.22 15.48
N MET A 21 -2.97 -17.35 15.98
CA MET A 21 -3.17 -16.64 17.25
C MET A 21 -4.32 -15.63 17.18
N GLU A 22 -4.47 -14.88 16.08
CA GLU A 22 -5.60 -13.95 15.85
C GLU A 22 -6.94 -14.71 15.95
N GLN A 23 -6.94 -15.98 15.53
CA GLN A 23 -8.13 -16.82 15.55
C GLN A 23 -8.32 -17.60 16.84
N LYS A 24 -7.29 -17.75 17.66
CA LYS A 24 -7.33 -18.56 18.88
C LYS A 24 -8.51 -18.18 19.79
N ALA A 25 -8.87 -16.90 19.83
CA ALA A 25 -10.04 -16.42 20.56
C ALA A 25 -11.36 -16.93 19.95
N LEU A 26 -11.54 -16.82 18.62
CA LEU A 26 -12.72 -17.31 17.90
C LEU A 26 -12.84 -18.84 18.01
N VAL A 27 -11.73 -19.53 17.81
CA VAL A 27 -11.66 -20.99 17.67
C VAL A 27 -11.85 -21.70 19.02
N LYS A 28 -11.29 -21.15 20.10
CA LYS A 28 -11.42 -21.74 21.45
C LYS A 28 -12.70 -21.36 22.18
N ALA A 29 -13.34 -20.24 21.82
CA ALA A 29 -14.60 -19.85 22.43
C ALA A 29 -15.70 -20.87 22.10
N SER A 30 -16.61 -21.06 23.04
CA SER A 30 -17.78 -21.90 22.81
C SER A 30 -18.75 -21.24 21.83
N VAL A 31 -19.44 -22.05 21.03
CA VAL A 31 -20.40 -21.58 20.02
C VAL A 31 -21.41 -20.58 20.61
N ASN A 32 -21.96 -20.87 21.78
CA ASN A 32 -22.91 -19.98 22.46
C ASN A 32 -22.31 -18.59 22.83
N GLN A 33 -21.04 -18.52 23.21
CA GLN A 33 -20.36 -17.26 23.55
C GLN A 33 -20.15 -16.42 22.29
N LEU A 34 -19.76 -17.05 21.18
CA LEU A 34 -19.56 -16.38 19.90
C LEU A 34 -20.86 -15.80 19.34
N ILE A 35 -21.97 -16.52 19.49
CA ILE A 35 -23.30 -16.02 19.10
C ILE A 35 -23.70 -14.81 19.94
N LYS A 36 -23.48 -14.86 21.26
CA LYS A 36 -23.75 -13.72 22.15
C LYS A 36 -22.92 -12.48 21.81
N LYS A 37 -21.69 -12.67 21.33
CA LYS A 37 -20.79 -11.59 20.89
C LYS A 37 -21.00 -11.15 19.44
N GLU A 38 -21.91 -11.79 18.71
CA GLU A 38 -22.16 -11.53 17.27
C GLU A 38 -20.93 -11.79 16.38
N GLU A 39 -19.99 -12.61 16.84
CA GLU A 39 -18.83 -13.07 16.06
C GLU A 39 -19.18 -14.27 15.18
N LEU A 40 -20.19 -15.06 15.59
CA LEU A 40 -20.80 -16.16 14.86
C LEU A 40 -22.30 -15.92 14.74
N LEU A 41 -22.77 -15.59 13.53
CA LEU A 41 -24.18 -15.31 13.28
C LEU A 41 -24.91 -16.57 12.85
N VAL A 42 -26.11 -16.77 13.41
CA VAL A 42 -27.02 -17.85 13.02
C VAL A 42 -28.09 -17.27 12.10
N GLY A 43 -28.19 -17.82 10.90
CA GLY A 43 -29.18 -17.41 9.91
C GLY A 43 -29.88 -18.60 9.27
N TYR A 44 -30.80 -18.30 8.38
CA TYR A 44 -31.52 -19.28 7.59
C TYR A 44 -31.49 -18.89 6.12
N VAL A 45 -31.41 -19.87 5.24
CA VAL A 45 -31.60 -19.62 3.80
C VAL A 45 -33.08 -19.43 3.56
N ASP A 46 -33.47 -18.26 3.02
CA ASP A 46 -34.85 -17.94 2.70
C ASP A 46 -35.20 -18.33 1.27
N HIS A 47 -34.49 -17.78 0.29
CA HIS A 47 -34.62 -18.16 -1.12
C HIS A 47 -33.35 -17.88 -1.91
N VAL A 48 -33.29 -18.39 -3.15
CA VAL A 48 -32.23 -18.11 -4.11
C VAL A 48 -32.77 -17.22 -5.23
N ASN A 49 -31.99 -16.25 -5.68
CA ASN A 49 -32.26 -15.48 -6.87
C ASN A 49 -31.40 -16.03 -8.01
N GLU A 50 -32.00 -16.90 -8.83
CA GLU A 50 -31.28 -17.59 -9.91
C GLU A 50 -30.76 -16.65 -10.99
N LYS A 51 -31.48 -15.55 -11.24
CA LYS A 51 -31.14 -14.57 -12.28
C LYS A 51 -29.84 -13.86 -11.93
N LEU A 52 -29.67 -13.47 -10.67
CA LEU A 52 -28.48 -12.76 -10.18
C LEU A 52 -27.39 -13.70 -9.65
N GLY A 53 -27.70 -14.96 -9.36
CA GLY A 53 -26.79 -15.84 -8.62
C GLY A 53 -26.66 -15.48 -7.13
N HIS A 54 -27.58 -14.65 -6.62
CA HIS A 54 -27.59 -14.23 -5.21
C HIS A 54 -28.40 -15.22 -4.35
N VAL A 55 -28.08 -15.30 -3.06
CA VAL A 55 -28.95 -15.91 -2.05
C VAL A 55 -29.54 -14.83 -1.16
N VAL A 56 -30.79 -14.99 -0.72
CA VAL A 56 -31.34 -14.21 0.38
C VAL A 56 -31.31 -15.04 1.65
N LEU A 57 -30.59 -14.52 2.64
CA LEU A 57 -30.53 -15.07 3.99
C LEU A 57 -31.45 -14.26 4.90
N LYS A 58 -32.06 -14.92 5.88
CA LYS A 58 -32.82 -14.25 6.94
C LYS A 58 -32.16 -14.49 8.30
N PHE A 59 -32.08 -13.43 9.08
CA PHE A 59 -31.50 -13.40 10.43
C PHE A 59 -32.54 -12.86 11.40
N PRO A 60 -32.55 -13.30 12.68
CA PRO A 60 -33.36 -12.65 13.70
C PRO A 60 -33.16 -11.13 13.69
N LYS A 61 -34.20 -10.37 14.02
CA LYS A 61 -34.15 -8.90 14.02
C LYS A 61 -32.91 -8.38 14.75
N ASP A 62 -32.22 -7.43 14.13
CA ASP A 62 -30.99 -6.76 14.59
C ASP A 62 -29.78 -7.69 14.71
N LYS A 63 -29.83 -8.91 14.13
CA LYS A 63 -28.72 -9.89 14.09
C LYS A 63 -28.16 -10.12 12.69
N ALA A 64 -28.62 -9.36 11.70
CA ALA A 64 -28.10 -9.44 10.34
C ALA A 64 -26.64 -8.96 10.25
N PRO A 65 -25.84 -9.53 9.34
CA PRO A 65 -24.49 -9.03 9.07
C PRO A 65 -24.54 -7.62 8.48
N ARG A 66 -23.42 -6.89 8.64
CA ARG A 66 -23.20 -5.63 7.93
C ARG A 66 -23.03 -5.89 6.43
N LEU A 67 -23.53 -4.96 5.62
CA LEU A 67 -23.36 -5.00 4.17
C LEU A 67 -21.91 -4.72 3.76
N LYS A 68 -21.53 -5.24 2.60
CA LYS A 68 -20.25 -5.05 1.91
C LYS A 68 -19.03 -5.50 2.73
N VAL A 69 -19.22 -6.35 3.74
CA VAL A 69 -18.15 -6.97 4.53
C VAL A 69 -18.08 -8.46 4.23
N GLN A 70 -16.95 -8.94 3.71
CA GLN A 70 -16.76 -10.35 3.38
C GLN A 70 -16.91 -11.25 4.63
N LYS A 71 -17.60 -12.37 4.45
CA LYS A 71 -17.86 -13.40 5.46
C LYS A 71 -17.61 -14.79 4.88
N SER A 72 -17.50 -15.78 5.76
CA SER A 72 -17.57 -17.19 5.42
C SER A 72 -18.89 -17.78 5.90
N ILE A 73 -19.44 -18.69 5.10
CA ILE A 73 -20.71 -19.37 5.35
C ILE A 73 -20.53 -20.88 5.33
N MET A 74 -21.28 -21.56 6.20
CA MET A 74 -21.46 -23.02 6.16
C MET A 74 -22.89 -23.40 6.56
N VAL A 75 -23.37 -24.54 6.07
CA VAL A 75 -24.65 -25.13 6.47
C VAL A 75 -24.44 -26.03 7.67
N ILE A 76 -25.27 -25.88 8.69
CA ILE A 76 -25.31 -26.78 9.84
C ILE A 76 -26.08 -28.04 9.45
N LYS A 77 -25.44 -29.21 9.55
CA LYS A 77 -26.04 -30.52 9.26
C LYS A 77 -26.94 -30.98 10.41
N LYS A 78 -27.85 -31.90 10.12
CA LYS A 78 -28.81 -32.45 11.11
C LYS A 78 -28.12 -33.25 12.23
N THR A 79 -27.03 -33.95 11.89
CA THR A 79 -26.12 -34.66 12.79
C THR A 79 -25.63 -33.76 13.93
N ALA A 80 -25.19 -32.53 13.63
CA ALA A 80 -24.80 -31.58 14.68
C ALA A 80 -25.94 -31.28 15.66
N LYS A 81 -27.17 -31.08 15.17
CA LYS A 81 -28.34 -30.84 16.03
C LYS A 81 -28.76 -32.09 16.83
N ALA A 82 -28.51 -33.28 16.29
CA ALA A 82 -28.79 -34.54 16.98
C ALA A 82 -27.82 -34.76 18.15
N GLU A 83 -26.54 -34.41 17.98
CA GLU A 83 -25.50 -34.63 18.99
C GLU A 83 -25.35 -33.47 19.98
N LEU A 84 -25.45 -32.22 19.53
CA LEU A 84 -25.24 -31.02 20.36
C LEU A 84 -26.55 -30.40 20.88
N GLY A 85 -27.70 -30.92 20.44
CA GLY A 85 -29.04 -30.44 20.80
C GLY A 85 -29.65 -29.46 19.79
N GLN A 86 -30.97 -29.27 19.89
CA GLN A 86 -31.72 -28.49 18.89
C GLN A 86 -31.50 -26.97 18.98
N ARG A 87 -31.19 -26.46 20.18
CA ARG A 87 -30.97 -25.03 20.41
C ARG A 87 -29.50 -24.68 20.24
N ILE A 88 -29.16 -24.10 19.09
CA ILE A 88 -27.79 -23.72 18.72
C ILE A 88 -27.19 -22.70 19.71
N SER A 89 -28.03 -21.84 20.28
CA SER A 89 -27.63 -20.86 21.31
C SER A 89 -27.09 -21.50 22.60
N ASP A 90 -27.33 -22.79 22.81
CA ASP A 90 -26.99 -23.51 24.04
C ASP A 90 -25.74 -24.38 23.86
N TRP A 91 -25.18 -24.43 22.64
CA TRP A 91 -24.02 -25.27 22.31
C TRP A 91 -22.76 -24.77 23.03
N ILE A 92 -22.25 -25.61 23.93
CA ILE A 92 -21.05 -25.34 24.74
C ILE A 92 -19.75 -25.85 24.11
N CYS A 93 -19.83 -26.64 23.02
CA CYS A 93 -18.64 -27.07 22.29
C CYS A 93 -17.85 -25.86 21.78
N SER A 94 -16.52 -26.00 21.71
CA SER A 94 -15.70 -24.99 21.07
C SER A 94 -16.04 -24.89 19.58
N PHE A 95 -15.88 -23.71 18.98
CA PHE A 95 -16.08 -23.56 17.54
C PHE A 95 -15.06 -24.39 16.74
N PHE A 96 -13.86 -24.60 17.29
CA PHE A 96 -12.86 -25.51 16.69
C PHE A 96 -13.39 -26.93 16.55
N ASP A 97 -13.91 -27.51 17.64
CA ASP A 97 -14.38 -28.89 17.64
C ASP A 97 -15.56 -29.04 16.68
N PHE A 98 -16.42 -28.02 16.63
CA PHE A 98 -17.50 -27.94 15.65
C PHE A 98 -16.96 -27.93 14.21
N TYR A 99 -15.98 -27.07 13.91
CA TYR A 99 -15.41 -26.87 12.58
C TYR A 99 -14.56 -28.05 12.09
N LYS A 100 -13.90 -28.77 13.00
CA LYS A 100 -13.09 -29.95 12.66
C LYS A 100 -13.97 -31.14 12.30
N ASN A 101 -15.16 -31.24 12.90
CA ASN A 101 -16.08 -32.33 12.61
C ASN A 101 -16.84 -32.09 11.29
N ARG A 102 -16.35 -32.72 10.21
CA ARG A 102 -16.94 -32.61 8.86
C ARG A 102 -18.37 -33.15 8.78
N ASP A 103 -18.82 -33.95 9.74
CA ASP A 103 -20.20 -34.41 9.81
C ASP A 103 -21.14 -33.35 10.35
N TYR A 104 -20.65 -32.29 11.01
CA TYR A 104 -21.49 -31.24 11.57
C TYR A 104 -21.89 -30.14 10.59
N HIS A 105 -21.14 -29.95 9.51
CA HIS A 105 -21.41 -28.86 8.58
C HIS A 105 -21.04 -29.19 7.12
N SER A 106 -21.53 -28.37 6.18
CA SER A 106 -21.08 -28.40 4.78
C SER A 106 -19.66 -27.84 4.63
N SER A 107 -19.04 -28.04 3.46
CA SER A 107 -17.87 -27.25 3.08
C SER A 107 -18.16 -25.75 3.24
N THR A 108 -17.13 -25.01 3.64
CA THR A 108 -17.20 -23.55 3.80
C THR A 108 -17.13 -22.87 2.43
N SER A 109 -17.85 -21.77 2.28
CA SER A 109 -17.79 -20.89 1.11
C SER A 109 -17.58 -19.46 1.58
N ASP A 110 -17.00 -18.62 0.73
CA ASP A 110 -17.10 -17.18 0.90
C ASP A 110 -18.51 -16.68 0.58
N ILE A 111 -18.86 -15.53 1.16
CA ILE A 111 -20.10 -14.82 0.90
C ILE A 111 -19.94 -13.32 1.24
N LEU A 112 -20.59 -12.46 0.45
CA LEU A 112 -20.61 -11.03 0.63
C LEU A 112 -22.06 -10.54 0.75
N PRO A 113 -22.49 -10.07 1.94
CA PRO A 113 -23.76 -9.37 2.12
C PRO A 113 -23.80 -8.08 1.28
N LEU A 114 -24.83 -7.86 0.47
CA LEU A 114 -24.88 -6.73 -0.49
C LEU A 114 -25.95 -5.70 -0.15
N TYR A 115 -27.17 -6.13 0.14
CA TYR A 115 -28.32 -5.26 0.39
C TYR A 115 -29.31 -5.89 1.36
N TYR A 116 -30.03 -5.06 2.10
CA TYR A 116 -31.21 -5.49 2.83
C TYR A 116 -32.42 -5.57 1.90
N THR A 117 -33.31 -6.53 2.15
CA THR A 117 -34.60 -6.64 1.46
C THR A 117 -35.73 -6.66 2.47
N LYS A 118 -36.87 -6.08 2.12
CA LYS A 118 -38.04 -6.05 2.99
C LYS A 118 -38.96 -7.20 2.60
N LYS A 119 -39.17 -8.11 3.54
CA LYS A 119 -40.25 -9.11 3.52
C LYS A 119 -41.13 -8.81 4.73
N GLY A 120 -42.44 -8.97 4.61
CA GLY A 120 -43.43 -8.49 5.60
C GLY A 120 -43.35 -9.09 7.01
N ASP A 121 -42.39 -9.97 7.31
CA ASP A 121 -42.15 -10.49 8.66
C ASP A 121 -41.16 -9.59 9.41
N SER A 122 -41.67 -8.81 10.36
CA SER A 122 -40.90 -7.87 11.17
C SER A 122 -39.95 -8.53 12.17
N SER A 123 -40.04 -9.85 12.37
CA SER A 123 -39.16 -10.59 13.29
C SER A 123 -37.80 -10.97 12.68
N TYR A 124 -37.63 -10.76 11.36
CA TYR A 124 -36.40 -11.06 10.64
C TYR A 124 -35.90 -9.91 9.78
N ASP A 125 -34.58 -9.81 9.68
CA ASP A 125 -33.89 -9.02 8.66
C ASP A 125 -33.45 -9.92 7.51
N TYR A 126 -33.74 -9.52 6.28
CA TYR A 126 -33.42 -10.27 5.08
C TYR A 126 -32.28 -9.60 4.33
N VAL A 127 -31.28 -10.39 3.97
CA VAL A 127 -30.02 -9.90 3.38
C VAL A 127 -29.75 -10.65 2.09
N GLY A 128 -29.68 -9.93 0.99
CA GLY A 128 -29.19 -10.43 -0.28
C GLY A 128 -27.67 -10.53 -0.27
N CYS A 129 -27.14 -11.68 -0.66
CA CYS A 129 -25.72 -12.00 -0.58
C CYS A 129 -25.21 -12.60 -1.90
N THR A 130 -23.93 -12.35 -2.19
CA THR A 130 -23.22 -12.83 -3.39
C THR A 130 -21.93 -13.58 -3.03
N GLY A 131 -21.21 -14.12 -4.02
CA GLY A 131 -19.87 -14.72 -3.82
C GLY A 131 -19.88 -16.19 -3.39
N LEU A 132 -21.05 -16.82 -3.34
CA LEU A 132 -21.17 -18.24 -3.02
C LEU A 132 -20.57 -19.12 -4.11
N SER A 133 -19.86 -20.17 -3.71
CA SER A 133 -19.46 -21.23 -4.64
C SER A 133 -20.67 -21.82 -5.37
N VAL A 134 -20.48 -22.19 -6.64
CA VAL A 134 -21.52 -22.81 -7.46
C VAL A 134 -22.14 -24.04 -6.77
N ALA A 135 -21.32 -24.89 -6.15
CA ALA A 135 -21.78 -26.09 -5.45
C ALA A 135 -22.71 -25.78 -4.27
N LEU A 136 -22.38 -24.78 -3.45
CA LEU A 136 -23.22 -24.41 -2.31
C LEU A 136 -24.50 -23.69 -2.77
N PHE A 137 -24.42 -22.88 -3.82
CA PHE A 137 -25.60 -22.27 -4.44
C PHE A 137 -26.58 -23.32 -4.96
N ASP A 138 -26.09 -24.34 -5.66
CA ASP A 138 -26.92 -25.44 -6.17
C ASP A 138 -27.56 -26.27 -5.05
N LEU A 139 -26.82 -26.50 -3.95
CA LEU A 139 -27.37 -27.11 -2.73
C LEU A 139 -28.53 -26.28 -2.17
N PHE A 140 -28.38 -24.95 -2.12
CA PHE A 140 -29.41 -24.04 -1.63
C PHE A 140 -30.65 -24.08 -2.51
N LYS A 141 -30.46 -23.95 -3.83
CA LYS A 141 -31.52 -24.03 -4.82
C LYS A 141 -32.34 -25.32 -4.68
N LYS A 142 -31.67 -26.48 -4.67
CA LYS A 142 -32.33 -27.80 -4.57
C LYS A 142 -33.09 -27.95 -3.24
N THR A 143 -32.53 -27.48 -2.14
CA THR A 143 -33.12 -27.66 -0.81
C THR A 143 -34.34 -26.76 -0.60
N ILE A 144 -34.27 -25.49 -1.03
CA ILE A 144 -35.40 -24.56 -0.97
C ILE A 144 -36.53 -25.00 -1.90
N ALA A 145 -36.22 -25.48 -3.12
CA ALA A 145 -37.22 -26.02 -4.04
C ALA A 145 -37.98 -27.24 -3.45
N ALA A 146 -37.34 -27.99 -2.55
CA ALA A 146 -37.96 -29.10 -1.82
C ALA A 146 -38.74 -28.66 -0.57
N GLY A 147 -38.95 -27.35 -0.36
CA GLY A 147 -39.68 -26.80 0.79
C GLY A 147 -38.95 -26.92 2.13
N LYS A 148 -37.63 -27.18 2.12
CA LYS A 148 -36.83 -27.39 3.33
C LYS A 148 -36.08 -26.12 3.71
N SER A 149 -36.04 -25.83 5.01
CA SER A 149 -35.19 -24.77 5.56
C SER A 149 -33.80 -25.30 5.90
N MET A 150 -32.78 -24.46 5.76
CA MET A 150 -31.42 -24.75 6.21
C MET A 150 -30.96 -23.68 7.17
N THR A 151 -30.32 -24.12 8.25
CA THR A 151 -29.65 -23.24 9.21
C THR A 151 -28.19 -23.09 8.81
N ILE A 152 -27.69 -21.87 8.85
CA ILE A 152 -26.31 -21.53 8.48
C ILE A 152 -25.58 -20.86 9.63
N PHE A 153 -24.26 -21.00 9.63
CA PHE A 153 -23.36 -20.11 10.34
C PHE A 153 -22.73 -19.13 9.36
N LEU A 154 -22.63 -17.87 9.80
CA LEU A 154 -21.91 -16.81 9.11
C LEU A 154 -20.88 -16.20 10.06
N PHE A 155 -19.61 -16.17 9.67
CA PHE A 155 -18.50 -15.74 10.53
C PHE A 155 -17.40 -15.06 9.69
N THR A 156 -16.40 -14.49 10.36
CA THR A 156 -15.26 -13.85 9.69
C THR A 156 -14.36 -14.91 9.02
N PRO A 157 -13.92 -14.73 7.77
CA PRO A 157 -13.08 -15.72 7.08
C PRO A 157 -11.80 -16.06 7.83
N PHE A 158 -11.36 -17.32 7.68
CA PHE A 158 -10.07 -17.75 8.21
C PHE A 158 -8.92 -17.09 7.42
N PRO A 159 -7.82 -16.70 8.08
CA PRO A 159 -6.64 -16.19 7.40
C PRO A 159 -6.03 -17.32 6.54
N PRO A 160 -5.32 -16.96 5.47
CA PRO A 160 -4.82 -17.89 4.47
C PRO A 160 -3.57 -18.66 4.93
N VAL A 161 -3.66 -19.45 5.99
CA VAL A 161 -2.52 -20.20 6.56
C VAL A 161 -1.87 -21.14 5.54
N ASP A 162 -2.67 -21.82 4.72
CA ASP A 162 -2.18 -22.75 3.70
C ASP A 162 -1.27 -22.08 2.67
N TYR A 163 -1.49 -20.80 2.37
CA TYR A 163 -0.63 -20.08 1.44
C TYR A 163 0.80 -19.96 1.96
N TYR A 164 0.97 -19.61 3.24
CA TYR A 164 2.29 -19.56 3.86
C TYR A 164 2.95 -20.94 3.94
N ASN A 165 2.18 -21.98 4.30
CA ASN A 165 2.69 -23.36 4.33
C ASN A 165 3.16 -23.82 2.95
N ASN A 166 2.40 -23.54 1.89
CA ASN A 166 2.78 -23.87 0.52
C ASN A 166 4.06 -23.14 0.08
N LEU A 167 4.27 -21.89 0.53
CA LEU A 167 5.52 -21.16 0.27
C LEU A 167 6.70 -21.76 1.05
N VAL A 168 6.50 -22.22 2.28
CA VAL A 168 7.53 -22.96 3.04
C VAL A 168 7.91 -24.24 2.32
N ASN A 169 6.93 -25.01 1.84
CA ASN A 169 7.15 -26.21 1.04
C ASN A 169 7.93 -25.92 -0.25
N PHE A 170 7.57 -24.84 -0.96
CA PHE A 170 8.31 -24.41 -2.15
C PHE A 170 9.78 -24.09 -1.81
N LEU A 171 10.03 -23.33 -0.74
CA LEU A 171 11.38 -23.00 -0.31
C LEU A 171 12.18 -24.25 0.08
N ASP A 172 11.54 -25.24 0.69
CA ASP A 172 12.18 -26.50 1.09
C ASP A 172 12.55 -27.38 -0.12
N VAL A 173 11.61 -27.60 -1.04
CA VAL A 173 11.85 -28.42 -2.23
C VAL A 173 12.85 -27.77 -3.19
N PHE A 174 12.78 -26.45 -3.35
CA PHE A 174 13.64 -25.71 -4.29
C PHE A 174 14.77 -24.94 -3.61
N HIS A 175 15.25 -25.40 -2.45
CA HIS A 175 16.20 -24.68 -1.61
C HIS A 175 17.54 -24.31 -2.27
N ASP A 176 17.92 -24.98 -3.36
CA ASP A 176 19.15 -24.74 -4.12
C ASP A 176 18.98 -23.70 -5.25
N MET A 177 17.78 -23.16 -5.46
CA MET A 177 17.52 -22.13 -6.47
C MET A 177 18.26 -20.82 -6.12
N PRO A 178 19.23 -20.36 -6.94
CA PRO A 178 19.98 -19.14 -6.67
C PRO A 178 19.11 -17.89 -6.54
N GLU A 179 17.99 -17.84 -7.25
CA GLU A 179 17.05 -16.72 -7.22
C GLU A 179 16.43 -16.52 -5.82
N GLN A 180 16.38 -17.54 -4.97
CA GLN A 180 15.95 -17.37 -3.58
C GLN A 180 16.94 -16.53 -2.76
N LEU A 181 18.16 -16.30 -3.25
CA LEU A 181 19.18 -15.54 -2.54
C LEU A 181 19.33 -14.11 -3.06
N ILE A 182 18.50 -13.69 -4.03
CA ILE A 182 18.54 -12.35 -4.63
C ILE A 182 18.46 -11.27 -3.54
N GLU A 183 19.30 -10.25 -3.71
CA GLU A 183 19.32 -9.00 -2.94
C GLU A 183 19.28 -7.84 -3.93
N PRO A 184 18.61 -6.71 -3.59
CA PRO A 184 18.72 -5.50 -4.40
C PRO A 184 20.17 -5.10 -4.65
N LYS A 185 20.55 -4.92 -5.91
CA LYS A 185 21.88 -4.48 -6.34
C LYS A 185 21.99 -2.95 -6.41
N ILE A 186 20.85 -2.28 -6.59
CA ILE A 186 20.71 -0.83 -6.73
C ILE A 186 19.59 -0.32 -5.81
N ASP A 187 19.63 0.98 -5.49
CA ASP A 187 18.54 1.66 -4.80
C ASP A 187 17.36 1.89 -5.77
N PHE A 188 16.17 2.16 -5.23
CA PHE A 188 14.96 2.30 -6.08
C PHE A 188 15.01 3.54 -6.96
N GLU A 189 15.62 4.60 -6.45
CA GLU A 189 15.80 5.89 -7.10
C GLU A 189 16.69 5.78 -8.34
N ASP A 190 17.60 4.81 -8.36
CA ASP A 190 18.48 4.48 -9.48
C ASP A 190 17.85 3.48 -10.48
N TRP A 191 16.65 2.98 -10.19
CA TRP A 191 15.94 2.08 -11.08
C TRP A 191 15.22 2.87 -12.18
N HIS A 192 15.69 2.70 -13.41
CA HIS A 192 15.19 3.39 -14.59
C HIS A 192 14.61 2.38 -15.60
N PRO A 193 13.39 1.86 -15.35
CA PRO A 193 12.71 1.02 -16.32
C PRO A 193 12.44 1.80 -17.62
N GLU A 194 12.44 1.10 -18.74
CA GLU A 194 12.15 1.70 -20.05
C GLU A 194 10.69 2.19 -20.09
N GLU A 195 10.49 3.45 -20.46
CA GLU A 195 9.18 4.08 -20.43
C GLU A 195 8.37 3.75 -21.68
N LEU A 196 7.12 3.34 -21.46
CA LEU A 196 6.16 3.04 -22.51
C LEU A 196 4.96 3.98 -22.39
N SER A 197 4.55 4.57 -23.51
CA SER A 197 3.40 5.46 -23.59
C SER A 197 2.31 4.85 -24.47
N TYR A 198 1.05 5.14 -24.15
CA TYR A 198 -0.06 4.84 -25.04
C TYR A 198 0.07 5.64 -26.35
N ASP A 199 -0.07 4.93 -27.47
CA ASP A 199 -0.17 5.50 -28.80
C ASP A 199 -1.59 5.26 -29.35
N PRO A 200 -2.37 6.31 -29.64
CA PRO A 200 -3.71 6.14 -30.21
C PRO A 200 -3.71 5.53 -31.62
N GLU A 201 -2.64 5.72 -32.39
CA GLU A 201 -2.49 5.15 -33.74
C GLU A 201 -2.05 3.68 -33.69
N GLN A 202 -1.31 3.29 -32.64
CA GLN A 202 -0.87 1.91 -32.40
C GLN A 202 -1.21 1.44 -30.99
N LYS A 203 -2.50 1.14 -30.76
CA LYS A 203 -3.02 0.72 -29.44
C LYS A 203 -2.33 -0.53 -28.85
N THR A 204 -1.68 -1.35 -29.68
CA THR A 204 -0.95 -2.56 -29.27
C THR A 204 0.56 -2.33 -29.07
N ALA A 205 1.09 -1.11 -29.20
CA ALA A 205 2.52 -0.85 -29.09
C ALA A 205 3.12 -1.36 -27.76
N ILE A 206 2.43 -1.13 -26.64
CA ILE A 206 2.82 -1.62 -25.31
C ILE A 206 2.84 -3.17 -25.28
N PRO A 207 1.73 -3.89 -25.54
CA PRO A 207 1.75 -5.35 -25.50
C PRO A 207 2.72 -5.97 -26.52
N ASP A 208 2.87 -5.38 -27.70
CA ASP A 208 3.82 -5.83 -28.73
C ASP A 208 5.27 -5.78 -28.22
N LYS A 209 5.66 -4.66 -27.58
CA LYS A 209 7.00 -4.50 -27.00
C LYS A 209 7.27 -5.49 -25.86
N ILE A 210 6.27 -5.74 -25.03
CA ILE A 210 6.36 -6.75 -23.96
C ILE A 210 6.52 -8.15 -24.55
N MET A 211 5.75 -8.50 -25.57
CA MET A 211 5.84 -9.82 -26.23
C MET A 211 7.18 -10.05 -26.92
N GLU A 212 7.75 -9.02 -27.58
CA GLU A 212 9.11 -9.06 -28.13
C GLU A 212 10.11 -9.48 -27.03
N THR A 213 10.07 -8.78 -25.89
CA THR A 213 10.96 -9.08 -24.75
C THR A 213 10.73 -10.48 -24.19
N LEU A 214 9.48 -10.92 -24.05
CA LEU A 214 9.16 -12.26 -23.57
C LEU A 214 9.66 -13.35 -24.54
N ASN A 215 9.75 -13.07 -25.83
CA ASN A 215 10.29 -14.00 -26.82
C ASN A 215 11.82 -14.09 -26.76
N GLU A 216 12.50 -12.98 -26.46
CA GLU A 216 13.96 -12.89 -26.41
C GLU A 216 14.53 -13.35 -25.06
N GLU A 217 13.97 -12.85 -23.95
CA GLU A 217 14.51 -12.99 -22.59
C GLU A 217 13.73 -14.01 -21.73
N GLY A 218 12.55 -14.44 -22.20
CA GLY A 218 11.67 -15.37 -21.49
C GLY A 218 10.89 -14.72 -20.34
N TYR A 219 11.37 -13.64 -19.71
CA TYR A 219 10.64 -12.95 -18.66
C TYR A 219 10.96 -11.45 -18.60
N CYS A 220 10.02 -10.65 -18.12
CA CYS A 220 10.21 -9.22 -17.91
C CYS A 220 9.30 -8.67 -16.80
N VAL A 221 9.61 -7.46 -16.33
CA VAL A 221 8.82 -6.72 -15.35
C VAL A 221 8.10 -5.57 -16.04
N LEU A 222 6.80 -5.43 -15.78
CA LEU A 222 5.99 -4.29 -16.19
C LEU A 222 5.48 -3.53 -14.96
N GLN A 223 6.04 -2.34 -14.73
CA GLN A 223 5.52 -1.38 -13.78
C GLN A 223 4.32 -0.66 -14.38
N GLY A 224 3.16 -0.81 -13.76
CA GLY A 224 1.95 -0.09 -14.16
C GLY A 224 1.42 0.80 -13.04
N PRO A 225 1.79 2.10 -13.05
CA PRO A 225 1.18 3.13 -12.20
C PRO A 225 -0.37 3.13 -12.25
N PRO A 226 -1.05 3.82 -11.31
CA PRO A 226 -2.51 3.85 -11.23
C PRO A 226 -3.19 4.29 -12.53
N GLY A 227 -4.13 3.47 -13.01
CA GLY A 227 -4.96 3.80 -14.17
C GLY A 227 -4.29 3.67 -15.54
N THR A 228 -3.11 3.04 -15.62
CA THR A 228 -2.34 2.88 -16.86
C THR A 228 -2.87 1.83 -17.85
N GLY A 229 -4.02 1.21 -17.55
CA GLY A 229 -4.59 0.17 -18.43
C GLY A 229 -3.86 -1.17 -18.36
N LYS A 230 -3.24 -1.52 -17.22
CA LYS A 230 -2.54 -2.81 -17.02
C LYS A 230 -3.36 -4.01 -17.53
N SER A 231 -4.59 -4.19 -17.05
CA SER A 231 -5.42 -5.35 -17.40
C SER A 231 -5.78 -5.37 -18.89
N TYR A 232 -5.94 -4.21 -19.54
CA TYR A 232 -6.15 -4.12 -20.98
C TYR A 232 -4.93 -4.60 -21.77
N ASN A 233 -3.73 -4.17 -21.38
CA ASN A 233 -2.48 -4.62 -22.02
C ASN A 233 -2.23 -6.11 -21.77
N ILE A 234 -2.46 -6.60 -20.55
CA ILE A 234 -2.38 -8.03 -20.21
C ILE A 234 -3.35 -8.84 -21.08
N ALA A 235 -4.60 -8.38 -21.24
CA ALA A 235 -5.61 -9.07 -22.05
C ALA A 235 -5.20 -9.22 -23.52
N HIS A 236 -4.56 -8.21 -24.11
CA HIS A 236 -4.01 -8.30 -25.48
C HIS A 236 -2.91 -9.35 -25.60
N ILE A 237 -1.98 -9.39 -24.64
CA ILE A 237 -0.91 -10.39 -24.60
C ILE A 237 -1.51 -11.79 -24.50
N ILE A 238 -2.47 -11.99 -23.59
CA ILE A 238 -3.16 -13.27 -23.43
C ILE A 238 -3.87 -13.66 -24.74
N ALA A 239 -4.67 -12.76 -25.32
CA ALA A 239 -5.40 -13.03 -26.56
C ALA A 239 -4.48 -13.52 -27.68
N LYS A 240 -3.28 -12.91 -27.80
CA LYS A 240 -2.26 -13.34 -28.76
C LYS A 240 -1.76 -14.76 -28.49
N TYR A 241 -1.44 -15.10 -27.24
CA TYR A 241 -1.04 -16.46 -26.87
C TYR A 241 -2.15 -17.48 -27.14
N LEU A 242 -3.38 -17.20 -26.72
CA LEU A 242 -4.50 -18.12 -26.95
C LEU A 242 -4.79 -18.32 -28.45
N SER A 243 -4.61 -17.29 -29.28
CA SER A 243 -4.77 -17.40 -30.74
C SER A 243 -3.72 -18.32 -31.40
N GLU A 244 -2.59 -18.53 -30.73
CA GLU A 244 -1.49 -19.41 -31.16
C GLU A 244 -1.57 -20.80 -30.50
N ASP A 245 -2.74 -21.16 -29.96
CA ASP A 245 -2.99 -22.42 -29.24
C ASP A 245 -2.11 -22.62 -27.99
N LYS A 246 -1.60 -21.54 -27.40
CA LYS A 246 -0.76 -21.57 -26.20
C LYS A 246 -1.57 -21.50 -24.92
N THR A 247 -1.05 -22.14 -23.88
CA THR A 247 -1.61 -22.16 -22.53
C THR A 247 -1.16 -20.94 -21.73
N VAL A 248 -2.10 -20.30 -21.02
CA VAL A 248 -1.78 -19.14 -20.17
C VAL A 248 -2.33 -19.33 -18.77
N CYS A 249 -1.53 -19.00 -17.75
CA CYS A 249 -1.99 -18.89 -16.37
C CYS A 249 -1.82 -17.45 -15.88
N VAL A 250 -2.88 -16.86 -15.35
CA VAL A 250 -2.84 -15.57 -14.67
C VAL A 250 -3.08 -15.78 -13.19
N THR A 251 -2.22 -15.19 -12.37
CA THR A 251 -2.36 -15.17 -10.92
C THR A 251 -2.33 -13.75 -10.36
N THR A 252 -3.15 -13.49 -9.35
CA THR A 252 -3.25 -12.19 -8.65
C THR A 252 -3.67 -12.38 -7.20
N MET A 253 -3.64 -11.34 -6.37
CA MET A 253 -4.03 -11.45 -4.96
C MET A 253 -5.54 -11.59 -4.73
N ALA A 254 -6.38 -10.96 -5.55
CA ALA A 254 -7.82 -10.85 -5.31
C ALA A 254 -8.69 -11.30 -6.50
N ASN A 255 -9.79 -12.00 -6.22
CA ASN A 255 -10.74 -12.47 -7.24
C ASN A 255 -11.26 -11.36 -8.16
N LYS A 256 -11.45 -10.15 -7.62
CA LYS A 256 -11.95 -9.00 -8.38
C LYS A 256 -11.05 -8.64 -9.57
N GLY A 257 -9.73 -8.67 -9.39
CA GLY A 257 -8.77 -8.39 -10.49
C GLY A 257 -8.88 -9.39 -11.63
N LEU A 258 -9.09 -10.68 -11.31
CA LEU A 258 -9.30 -11.72 -12.32
C LEU A 258 -10.57 -11.48 -13.13
N ILE A 259 -11.67 -11.09 -12.48
CA ILE A 259 -12.93 -10.80 -13.18
C ILE A 259 -12.78 -9.57 -14.08
N GLU A 260 -12.16 -8.49 -13.57
CA GLU A 260 -11.88 -7.28 -14.35
C GLU A 260 -10.99 -7.57 -15.57
N LEU A 261 -10.02 -8.48 -15.44
CA LEU A 261 -9.18 -8.93 -16.55
C LEU A 261 -9.96 -9.75 -17.58
N VAL A 262 -10.72 -10.75 -17.14
CA VAL A 262 -11.47 -11.65 -18.04
C VAL A 262 -12.53 -10.88 -18.85
N GLN A 263 -13.06 -9.79 -18.31
CA GLN A 263 -14.03 -8.94 -18.99
C GLN A 263 -13.40 -7.94 -19.99
N GLN A 264 -12.08 -7.92 -20.14
CA GLN A 264 -11.43 -7.02 -21.10
C GLN A 264 -11.79 -7.39 -22.54
N PRO A 265 -12.03 -6.42 -23.44
CA PRO A 265 -12.46 -6.68 -24.81
C PRO A 265 -11.61 -7.70 -25.60
N PRO A 266 -10.26 -7.71 -25.50
CA PRO A 266 -9.45 -8.69 -26.22
C PRO A 266 -9.75 -10.16 -25.87
N LEU A 267 -10.36 -10.43 -24.71
CA LEU A 267 -10.68 -11.79 -24.24
C LEU A 267 -12.11 -12.24 -24.55
N GLU A 268 -12.97 -11.37 -25.08
CA GLU A 268 -14.40 -11.63 -25.27
C GLU A 268 -14.66 -12.89 -26.13
N ASN A 269 -13.94 -13.05 -27.24
CA ASN A 269 -14.09 -14.20 -28.12
C ASN A 269 -13.74 -15.52 -27.41
N PHE A 270 -12.59 -15.56 -26.72
CA PHE A 270 -12.15 -16.74 -25.97
C PHE A 270 -13.09 -17.08 -24.80
N LEU A 271 -13.65 -16.05 -24.17
CA LEU A 271 -14.66 -16.21 -23.15
C LEU A 271 -15.94 -16.85 -23.72
N ASN A 272 -16.43 -16.37 -24.86
CA ASN A 272 -17.60 -16.92 -25.55
C ASN A 272 -17.38 -18.36 -26.03
N GLU A 273 -16.16 -18.71 -26.45
CA GLU A 273 -15.73 -20.08 -26.77
C GLU A 273 -15.59 -20.97 -25.53
N GLY A 274 -15.64 -20.37 -24.33
CA GLY A 274 -15.48 -21.07 -23.06
C GLY A 274 -14.05 -21.57 -22.81
N ARG A 275 -13.05 -20.86 -23.33
CA ARG A 275 -11.61 -21.19 -23.19
C ARG A 275 -10.97 -20.55 -21.96
N ILE A 276 -11.78 -19.93 -21.10
CA ILE A 276 -11.32 -19.27 -19.89
C ILE A 276 -11.92 -19.97 -18.67
N SER A 277 -11.05 -20.37 -17.75
CA SER A 277 -11.44 -20.99 -16.50
C SER A 277 -10.94 -20.20 -15.29
N LYS A 278 -11.72 -20.19 -14.21
CA LYS A 278 -11.37 -19.52 -12.95
C LYS A 278 -11.49 -20.45 -11.76
N THR A 279 -10.50 -20.45 -10.89
CA THR A 279 -10.57 -21.15 -9.60
C THR A 279 -11.55 -20.46 -8.66
N ASN A 280 -12.25 -21.20 -7.80
CA ASN A 280 -13.24 -20.65 -6.86
C ASN A 280 -14.28 -19.73 -7.55
N LEU A 281 -14.73 -20.11 -8.75
CA LEU A 281 -15.80 -19.40 -9.46
C LEU A 281 -17.08 -19.37 -8.62
N SER A 282 -17.61 -18.17 -8.38
CA SER A 282 -18.87 -18.00 -7.65
C SER A 282 -20.09 -18.09 -8.58
N ALA A 283 -21.25 -18.31 -7.98
CA ALA A 283 -22.52 -18.44 -8.70
C ALA A 283 -22.93 -17.15 -9.42
N ASP A 284 -22.67 -15.99 -8.82
CA ASP A 284 -22.89 -14.68 -9.42
C ASP A 284 -21.89 -14.37 -10.53
N GLU A 285 -20.59 -14.63 -10.34
CA GLU A 285 -19.57 -14.47 -11.38
C GLU A 285 -19.90 -15.28 -12.63
N ARG A 286 -20.34 -16.54 -12.45
CA ARG A 286 -20.76 -17.41 -13.57
C ARG A 286 -21.96 -16.85 -14.36
N ARG A 287 -22.78 -16.00 -13.74
CA ARG A 287 -23.94 -15.36 -14.38
C ARG A 287 -23.57 -14.04 -15.05
N THR A 288 -22.75 -13.23 -14.38
CA THR A 288 -22.32 -11.92 -14.87
C THR A 288 -21.28 -12.03 -15.98
N VAL A 289 -20.41 -13.04 -15.91
CA VAL A 289 -19.36 -13.33 -16.90
C VAL A 289 -19.73 -14.62 -17.64
N LYS A 290 -20.61 -14.50 -18.64
CA LYS A 290 -21.03 -15.63 -19.47
C LYS A 290 -19.82 -16.27 -20.15
N GLY A 291 -19.79 -17.60 -20.22
CA GLY A 291 -18.69 -18.35 -20.84
C GLY A 291 -17.55 -18.73 -19.88
N LEU A 292 -17.44 -18.05 -18.72
CA LEU A 292 -16.44 -18.38 -17.70
C LEU A 292 -16.73 -19.74 -17.06
N LYS A 293 -15.73 -20.62 -17.07
CA LYS A 293 -15.83 -21.99 -16.53
C LYS A 293 -15.16 -22.13 -15.16
N PRO A 294 -15.65 -23.02 -14.28
CA PRO A 294 -14.89 -23.40 -13.10
C PRO A 294 -13.62 -24.17 -13.53
N ALA A 295 -12.49 -23.84 -12.93
CA ALA A 295 -11.23 -24.57 -13.15
C ALA A 295 -11.34 -26.03 -12.69
N LYS A 296 -10.67 -26.93 -13.42
CA LYS A 296 -10.55 -28.35 -13.05
C LYS A 296 -9.51 -28.53 -11.94
N LYS A 297 -9.58 -29.67 -11.24
CA LYS A 297 -8.55 -30.05 -10.27
C LYS A 297 -7.19 -30.21 -10.95
N GLY A 298 -6.10 -29.95 -10.21
CA GLY A 298 -4.72 -30.11 -10.68
C GLY A 298 -4.17 -28.95 -11.50
N PHE A 299 -4.96 -27.89 -11.75
CA PHE A 299 -4.52 -26.68 -12.45
C PHE A 299 -4.08 -26.87 -13.92
N VAL A 300 -4.18 -28.08 -14.48
CA VAL A 300 -3.89 -28.33 -15.89
C VAL A 300 -5.05 -27.87 -16.77
N ILE A 301 -4.72 -27.18 -17.86
CA ILE A 301 -5.67 -26.73 -18.89
C ILE A 301 -5.25 -27.22 -20.28
N PRO A 302 -6.21 -27.43 -21.21
CA PRO A 302 -5.92 -27.67 -22.62
C PRO A 302 -5.16 -26.53 -23.29
N ASN A 303 -4.53 -26.85 -24.42
CA ASN A 303 -3.96 -25.86 -25.32
C ASN A 303 -4.97 -24.78 -25.72
N GLY A 304 -4.46 -23.57 -25.88
CA GLY A 304 -5.28 -22.41 -26.21
C GLY A 304 -6.25 -21.97 -25.11
N GLU A 305 -6.13 -22.44 -23.87
CA GLU A 305 -6.97 -22.00 -22.74
C GLU A 305 -6.22 -21.10 -21.74
N LEU A 306 -7.01 -20.33 -20.98
CA LEU A 306 -6.58 -19.47 -19.87
C LEU A 306 -7.06 -20.03 -18.53
N LEU A 307 -6.15 -20.15 -17.57
CA LEU A 307 -6.45 -20.36 -16.15
C LEU A 307 -6.27 -19.06 -15.36
N CYS A 308 -7.33 -18.61 -14.71
CA CYS A 308 -7.30 -17.51 -13.74
C CYS A 308 -7.36 -18.07 -12.31
N SER A 309 -6.34 -17.78 -11.50
CA SER A 309 -6.28 -18.21 -10.11
C SER A 309 -5.85 -17.07 -9.19
N THR A 310 -6.22 -17.11 -7.92
CA THR A 310 -5.56 -16.23 -6.94
C THR A 310 -4.22 -16.84 -6.52
N ASN A 311 -3.31 -16.02 -6.00
CA ASN A 311 -2.03 -16.46 -5.43
C ASN A 311 -2.24 -17.52 -4.34
N TYR A 312 -3.29 -17.35 -3.52
CA TYR A 312 -3.70 -18.32 -2.51
C TYR A 312 -4.01 -19.68 -3.11
N VAL A 313 -4.88 -19.72 -4.12
CA VAL A 313 -5.35 -20.99 -4.68
C VAL A 313 -4.25 -21.63 -5.55
N LEU A 314 -3.51 -20.84 -6.32
CA LEU A 314 -2.44 -21.34 -7.19
C LEU A 314 -1.28 -21.91 -6.37
N SER A 315 -0.98 -21.38 -5.19
CA SER A 315 0.10 -21.93 -4.35
C SER A 315 -0.14 -23.38 -3.94
N HIS A 316 -1.36 -23.90 -4.03
CA HIS A 316 -1.66 -25.30 -3.71
C HIS A 316 -0.96 -26.29 -4.65
N VAL A 317 -0.45 -25.87 -5.82
CA VAL A 317 0.47 -26.71 -6.61
C VAL A 317 1.73 -27.11 -5.81
N TYR A 318 2.08 -26.35 -4.76
CA TYR A 318 3.18 -26.60 -3.84
C TYR A 318 2.73 -27.12 -2.47
N ASN A 319 1.51 -27.66 -2.36
CA ASN A 319 1.16 -28.41 -1.15
C ASN A 319 1.98 -29.72 -1.09
N SER A 320 2.09 -30.30 0.10
CA SER A 320 2.94 -31.48 0.33
C SER A 320 2.50 -32.68 -0.53
N ASP A 321 1.20 -32.88 -0.72
CA ASP A 321 0.65 -34.00 -1.50
C ASP A 321 1.04 -33.91 -2.99
N ASN A 322 0.89 -32.74 -3.61
CA ASN A 322 1.22 -32.53 -5.03
C ASN A 322 2.73 -32.59 -5.29
N LEU A 323 3.54 -32.17 -4.32
CA LEU A 323 5.00 -32.20 -4.43
C LEU A 323 5.55 -33.62 -4.42
N ILE A 324 4.91 -34.55 -3.70
CA ILE A 324 5.30 -35.97 -3.69
C ILE A 324 5.12 -36.60 -5.08
N GLU A 325 4.09 -36.16 -5.82
CA GLU A 325 3.81 -36.65 -7.18
C GLU A 325 4.76 -36.06 -8.24
N ASN A 326 5.55 -35.02 -7.92
CA ASN A 326 6.52 -34.35 -8.80
C ASN A 326 5.97 -33.83 -10.15
N ILE A 327 4.66 -33.65 -10.29
CA ILE A 327 4.03 -33.15 -11.53
C ILE A 327 3.49 -31.74 -11.27
N LEU A 328 4.32 -30.73 -11.56
CA LEU A 328 3.87 -29.33 -11.59
C LEU A 328 3.25 -29.01 -12.96
N PRO A 329 2.17 -28.22 -13.02
CA PRO A 329 1.66 -27.73 -14.29
C PRO A 329 2.67 -26.78 -14.93
N ILE A 330 2.79 -26.86 -16.27
CA ILE A 330 3.64 -25.97 -17.06
C ILE A 330 2.73 -25.25 -18.07
N TYR A 331 2.88 -23.93 -18.15
CA TYR A 331 2.17 -23.07 -19.10
C TYR A 331 3.17 -22.39 -20.05
N ASP A 332 2.73 -22.05 -21.26
CA ASP A 332 3.55 -21.26 -22.19
C ASP A 332 3.81 -19.85 -21.65
N LEU A 333 2.85 -19.29 -20.91
CA LEU A 333 2.98 -18.00 -20.24
C LEU A 333 2.33 -18.02 -18.86
N VAL A 334 3.07 -17.55 -17.86
CA VAL A 334 2.53 -17.17 -16.55
C VAL A 334 2.54 -15.65 -16.43
N ILE A 335 1.43 -15.07 -15.98
CA ILE A 335 1.32 -13.65 -15.67
C ILE A 335 1.04 -13.50 -14.18
N ILE A 336 1.94 -12.81 -13.48
CA ILE A 336 1.82 -12.51 -12.05
C ILE A 336 1.36 -11.05 -11.94
N GLU A 337 0.06 -10.85 -11.83
CA GLU A 337 -0.56 -9.53 -11.69
C GLU A 337 -0.55 -9.06 -10.22
N GLU A 338 -0.47 -7.75 -10.01
CA GLU A 338 -0.34 -7.11 -8.69
C GLU A 338 0.84 -7.70 -7.88
N ALA A 339 1.96 -7.98 -8.56
CA ALA A 339 3.16 -8.60 -7.99
C ALA A 339 3.79 -7.80 -6.86
N SER A 340 3.48 -6.50 -6.71
CA SER A 340 3.90 -5.71 -5.54
C SER A 340 3.31 -6.24 -4.24
N GLN A 341 2.15 -6.91 -4.29
CA GLN A 341 1.53 -7.59 -3.15
C GLN A 341 1.93 -9.07 -3.01
N ALA A 342 2.89 -9.55 -3.81
CA ALA A 342 3.40 -10.92 -3.75
C ALA A 342 4.74 -10.98 -3.00
N PHE A 343 4.94 -12.04 -2.23
CA PHE A 343 6.25 -12.32 -1.65
C PHE A 343 7.24 -12.73 -2.75
N LEU A 344 8.55 -12.56 -2.52
CA LEU A 344 9.57 -13.05 -3.45
C LEU A 344 9.39 -14.55 -3.70
N ALA A 345 9.15 -15.35 -2.66
CA ALA A 345 8.88 -16.78 -2.80
C ALA A 345 7.69 -17.06 -3.74
N SER A 346 6.62 -16.26 -3.66
CA SER A 346 5.45 -16.40 -4.55
C SER A 346 5.79 -16.07 -6.01
N ILE A 347 6.56 -15.00 -6.24
CA ILE A 347 7.00 -14.62 -7.59
C ILE A 347 7.84 -15.74 -8.20
N LEU A 348 8.81 -16.27 -7.45
CA LEU A 348 9.68 -17.36 -7.91
C LEU A 348 8.90 -18.67 -8.14
N ALA A 349 7.98 -18.99 -7.23
CA ALA A 349 7.11 -20.15 -7.35
C ALA A 349 6.28 -20.08 -8.63
N PHE A 350 5.52 -19.01 -8.85
CA PHE A 350 4.67 -18.90 -10.03
C PHE A 350 5.47 -18.74 -11.33
N LYS A 351 6.61 -18.04 -11.32
CA LYS A 351 7.54 -17.97 -12.46
C LYS A 351 7.97 -19.37 -12.90
N LYS A 352 8.17 -20.31 -11.97
CA LYS A 352 8.58 -21.69 -12.28
C LYS A 352 7.51 -22.49 -13.03
N LEU A 353 6.24 -22.08 -12.97
CA LEU A 353 5.15 -22.75 -13.69
C LEU A 353 5.09 -22.34 -15.17
N GLY A 354 5.88 -21.36 -15.62
CA GLY A 354 5.83 -20.83 -16.98
C GLY A 354 7.10 -21.08 -17.78
N MET A 355 6.96 -21.37 -19.08
CA MET A 355 8.06 -21.24 -20.04
C MET A 355 8.46 -19.77 -20.19
N LYS A 356 7.48 -18.87 -20.14
CA LYS A 356 7.66 -17.42 -20.08
C LYS A 356 6.93 -16.83 -18.89
N CYS A 357 7.40 -15.69 -18.38
CA CYS A 357 6.80 -15.04 -17.22
C CYS A 357 6.72 -13.52 -17.37
N LEU A 358 5.51 -12.97 -17.31
CA LEU A 358 5.27 -11.53 -17.22
C LEU A 358 4.94 -11.16 -15.77
N ILE A 359 5.79 -10.35 -15.13
CA ILE A 359 5.61 -9.92 -13.74
C ILE A 359 5.07 -8.48 -13.78
N VAL A 360 3.84 -8.27 -13.34
CA VAL A 360 3.16 -6.97 -13.43
C VAL A 360 2.82 -6.45 -12.04
N GLY A 361 3.23 -5.23 -11.72
CA GLY A 361 2.88 -4.62 -10.44
C GLY A 361 3.36 -3.18 -10.34
N ASP A 362 3.39 -2.64 -9.13
CA ASP A 362 3.89 -1.29 -8.90
C ASP A 362 4.57 -1.18 -7.52
N PRO A 363 5.91 -1.09 -7.47
CA PRO A 363 6.64 -0.96 -6.20
C PRO A 363 6.29 0.28 -5.36
N MET A 364 5.62 1.27 -5.96
CA MET A 364 5.10 2.46 -5.28
C MET A 364 3.66 2.27 -4.74
N GLN A 365 3.06 1.09 -4.91
CA GLN A 365 1.81 0.67 -4.27
C GLN A 365 2.09 -0.31 -3.13
N LEU A 366 1.04 -0.89 -2.51
CA LEU A 366 1.21 -1.61 -1.25
C LEU A 366 1.97 -2.93 -1.41
N PRO A 367 2.85 -3.27 -0.44
CA PRO A 367 3.38 -4.60 -0.27
C PRO A 367 2.30 -5.57 0.28
N PRO A 368 2.57 -6.89 0.33
CA PRO A 368 1.73 -7.83 1.07
C PRO A 368 1.55 -7.39 2.53
N ILE A 369 0.35 -7.62 3.06
CA ILE A 369 0.04 -7.36 4.47
C ILE A 369 0.71 -8.44 5.32
N ILE A 370 1.57 -8.04 6.26
CA ILE A 370 2.27 -8.93 7.17
C ILE A 370 2.05 -8.52 8.62
N THR A 371 1.99 -9.50 9.50
CA THR A 371 2.14 -9.28 10.94
C THR A 371 3.61 -9.18 11.26
N ASN A 372 4.02 -8.19 12.06
CA ASN A 372 5.42 -7.99 12.41
C ASN A 372 5.66 -8.11 13.92
N PRO A 373 5.47 -9.31 14.51
CA PRO A 373 5.64 -9.51 15.95
C PRO A 373 7.10 -9.35 16.38
N ASN A 374 8.06 -9.71 15.51
CA ASN A 374 9.49 -9.79 15.81
C ASN A 374 10.32 -8.81 14.95
N LYS A 375 9.99 -7.51 15.00
CA LYS A 375 10.63 -6.46 14.16
C LYS A 375 12.16 -6.54 14.08
N VAL A 376 12.83 -6.73 15.22
CA VAL A 376 14.29 -6.81 15.29
C VAL A 376 14.82 -8.03 14.53
N GLN A 377 14.14 -9.16 14.68
CA GLN A 377 14.52 -10.41 14.04
C GLN A 377 14.27 -10.37 12.54
N TYR A 378 13.15 -9.80 12.10
CA TYR A 378 12.84 -9.63 10.68
C TYR A 378 13.87 -8.73 9.98
N LYS A 379 14.36 -7.70 10.67
CA LYS A 379 15.49 -6.89 10.18
C LYS A 379 16.78 -7.70 10.10
N ALA A 380 17.11 -8.49 11.12
CA ALA A 380 18.29 -9.35 11.13
C ALA A 380 18.25 -10.43 10.03
N TRP A 381 17.06 -10.92 9.69
CA TRP A 381 16.81 -11.89 8.62
C TRP A 381 16.72 -11.25 7.23
N ASN A 382 16.76 -9.92 7.15
CA ASN A 382 16.46 -9.17 5.94
C ASN A 382 15.12 -9.58 5.29
N ALA A 383 14.09 -9.82 6.11
CA ALA A 383 12.79 -10.30 5.66
C ALA A 383 12.10 -9.33 4.69
N ASN A 384 12.53 -8.06 4.64
CA ASN A 384 12.03 -7.08 3.67
C ASN A 384 12.24 -7.53 2.23
N THR A 385 13.26 -8.35 1.96
CA THR A 385 13.49 -8.94 0.63
C THR A 385 12.44 -9.96 0.22
N GLN A 386 11.78 -10.61 1.19
CA GLN A 386 10.60 -11.43 0.92
C GLN A 386 9.35 -10.58 0.80
N ILE A 387 9.18 -9.61 1.70
CA ILE A 387 7.98 -8.76 1.76
C ILE A 387 7.86 -7.92 0.50
N GLU A 388 8.92 -7.25 0.06
CA GLU A 388 8.93 -6.43 -1.16
C GLU A 388 9.35 -7.23 -2.39
N GLY A 389 8.72 -8.39 -2.61
CA GLY A 389 9.15 -9.38 -3.61
C GLY A 389 9.39 -8.80 -5.01
N LEU A 390 8.45 -7.98 -5.52
CA LEU A 390 8.61 -7.33 -6.82
C LEU A 390 9.83 -6.41 -6.86
N LYS A 391 10.01 -5.58 -5.82
CA LYS A 391 11.14 -4.64 -5.75
C LYS A 391 12.46 -5.43 -5.65
N THR A 392 12.52 -6.45 -4.81
CA THR A 392 13.71 -7.30 -4.69
C THR A 392 14.05 -7.99 -5.99
N PHE A 393 13.06 -8.54 -6.68
CA PHE A 393 13.27 -9.17 -7.98
C PHE A 393 13.76 -8.17 -9.04
N ALA A 394 13.10 -7.01 -9.16
CA ALA A 394 13.43 -6.00 -10.17
C ALA A 394 14.78 -5.33 -9.93
N LEU A 395 15.15 -5.06 -8.67
CA LEU A 395 16.41 -4.38 -8.32
C LEU A 395 17.58 -5.34 -8.13
N GLY A 396 17.31 -6.61 -7.86
CA GLY A 396 18.33 -7.62 -7.57
C GLY A 396 18.70 -8.50 -8.76
N THR A 397 17.99 -8.37 -9.88
CA THR A 397 18.28 -9.08 -11.12
C THR A 397 18.52 -8.09 -12.25
N ASP A 398 19.06 -8.57 -13.37
CA ASP A 398 19.25 -7.76 -14.58
C ASP A 398 18.00 -7.84 -15.49
N VAL A 399 16.82 -8.04 -14.89
CA VAL A 399 15.57 -8.23 -15.62
C VAL A 399 15.18 -6.97 -16.40
N LYS A 400 14.85 -7.15 -17.68
CA LYS A 400 14.29 -6.08 -18.49
C LYS A 400 12.99 -5.59 -17.86
N SER A 401 12.95 -4.30 -17.55
CA SER A 401 11.86 -3.66 -16.82
C SER A 401 11.29 -2.50 -17.62
N TYR A 402 9.97 -2.40 -17.65
CA TYR A 402 9.22 -1.36 -18.34
C TYR A 402 8.32 -0.58 -17.37
N ARG A 403 8.01 0.69 -17.68
CA ARG A 403 7.04 1.51 -16.93
C ARG A 403 6.06 2.19 -17.87
N ILE A 404 4.76 2.00 -17.66
CA ILE A 404 3.74 2.73 -18.41
C ILE A 404 3.59 4.14 -17.82
N ILE A 405 3.72 5.18 -18.65
CA ILE A 405 3.69 6.59 -18.21
C ILE A 405 2.38 7.31 -18.51
N THR A 406 1.42 6.68 -19.19
CA THR A 406 0.11 7.27 -19.52
C THR A 406 -1.02 6.65 -18.70
N THR A 407 -1.88 7.48 -18.08
CA THR A 407 -3.04 7.03 -17.27
C THR A 407 -4.37 7.43 -17.91
N PHE A 408 -5.30 6.48 -18.00
CA PHE A 408 -6.67 6.66 -18.52
C PHE A 408 -7.67 6.99 -17.40
N ARG A 409 -7.29 6.78 -16.14
CA ARG A 409 -8.17 6.98 -14.98
C ARG A 409 -8.13 8.41 -14.48
N LEU A 410 -6.94 8.93 -14.23
CA LEU A 410 -6.75 10.17 -13.49
C LEU A 410 -6.98 11.37 -14.40
N THR A 411 -7.65 12.40 -13.89
CA THR A 411 -7.71 13.71 -14.55
C THR A 411 -6.30 14.29 -14.73
N PRO A 412 -6.07 15.25 -15.64
CA PRO A 412 -4.78 15.90 -15.79
C PRO A 412 -4.21 16.48 -14.47
N ALA A 413 -5.09 17.06 -13.62
CA ALA A 413 -4.68 17.58 -12.32
C ALA A 413 -4.29 16.46 -11.34
N SER A 414 -5.06 15.38 -11.27
CA SER A 414 -4.77 14.24 -10.40
C SER A 414 -3.53 13.45 -10.87
N ALA A 415 -3.35 13.28 -12.18
CA ALA A 415 -2.19 12.61 -12.76
C ALA A 415 -0.90 13.36 -12.43
N LYS A 416 -0.92 14.69 -12.52
CA LYS A 416 0.22 15.55 -12.17
C LYS A 416 0.65 15.41 -10.71
N LEU A 417 -0.30 15.43 -9.78
CA LEU A 417 -0.01 15.22 -8.35
C LEU A 417 0.48 13.81 -8.08
N THR A 418 -0.18 12.81 -8.67
CA THR A 418 0.24 11.40 -8.56
C THR A 418 1.62 11.18 -9.18
N GLY A 419 1.98 11.95 -10.21
CA GLY A 419 3.27 11.92 -10.88
C GLY A 419 4.45 12.17 -9.93
N ILE A 420 4.24 12.84 -8.79
CA ILE A 420 5.30 13.05 -7.76
C ILE A 420 5.89 11.71 -7.30
N PHE A 421 5.10 10.63 -7.24
CA PHE A 421 5.56 9.28 -6.90
C PHE A 421 6.29 8.55 -8.04
N TYR A 422 6.30 9.11 -9.25
CA TYR A 422 6.80 8.48 -10.48
C TYR A 422 7.66 9.47 -11.29
N ASN A 423 8.55 10.21 -10.62
CA ASN A 423 9.48 11.17 -11.23
C ASN A 423 8.80 12.26 -12.10
N ASN A 424 7.53 12.57 -11.83
CA ASN A 424 6.68 13.50 -12.56
C ASN A 424 6.43 13.16 -14.03
N HIS A 425 6.63 11.89 -14.44
CA HIS A 425 6.44 11.45 -15.82
C HIS A 425 5.02 10.90 -16.10
N LEU A 426 4.14 10.82 -15.09
CA LEU A 426 2.78 10.30 -15.27
C LEU A 426 1.86 11.34 -15.94
N ILE A 427 1.34 11.00 -17.13
CA ILE A 427 0.54 11.89 -17.97
C ILE A 427 -0.88 11.33 -18.13
N SER A 428 -1.89 12.19 -18.00
CA SER A 428 -3.29 11.80 -18.27
C SER A 428 -3.57 11.75 -19.76
N VAL A 429 -4.17 10.65 -20.20
CA VAL A 429 -4.79 10.46 -21.53
C VAL A 429 -6.29 10.19 -21.39
N GLN A 430 -6.90 10.66 -20.29
CA GLN A 430 -8.33 10.55 -20.06
C GLN A 430 -9.09 11.42 -21.07
N GLU A 431 -9.90 10.79 -21.92
CA GLU A 431 -10.67 11.48 -22.98
C GLU A 431 -11.91 12.19 -22.44
N GLU A 432 -12.66 11.53 -21.53
CA GLU A 432 -13.95 12.01 -21.03
C GLU A 432 -13.91 12.31 -19.52
N PRO A 433 -13.89 13.59 -19.11
CA PRO A 433 -14.05 13.97 -17.71
C PRO A 433 -15.47 13.65 -17.22
N LEU A 434 -15.59 13.17 -15.99
CA LEU A 434 -16.89 12.90 -15.39
C LEU A 434 -17.55 14.20 -14.91
N ASP A 435 -18.85 14.32 -15.19
CA ASP A 435 -19.65 15.46 -14.74
C ASP A 435 -20.22 15.27 -13.33
N PHE A 436 -20.02 16.31 -12.50
CA PHE A 436 -20.61 16.50 -11.18
C PHE A 436 -21.24 17.90 -11.01
N SER A 437 -21.50 18.63 -12.11
CA SER A 437 -21.94 20.03 -12.08
C SER A 437 -23.31 20.27 -11.41
N SER A 438 -24.20 19.27 -11.37
CA SER A 438 -25.48 19.33 -10.63
C SER A 438 -25.31 19.28 -9.12
N CYS A 439 -24.15 18.85 -8.61
CA CYS A 439 -23.79 19.02 -7.22
C CYS A 439 -23.33 20.48 -7.03
N SER A 440 -24.27 21.37 -6.67
CA SER A 440 -24.00 22.79 -6.43
C SER A 440 -23.20 22.99 -5.14
N SER A 441 -21.94 22.57 -5.15
CA SER A 441 -21.03 22.62 -4.00
C SER A 441 -19.58 22.65 -4.46
N ARG A 442 -18.78 23.36 -3.68
CA ARG A 442 -17.34 23.57 -3.87
C ARG A 442 -16.49 22.29 -3.79
N TYR A 443 -17.06 21.20 -3.27
CA TYR A 443 -16.40 19.90 -3.23
C TYR A 443 -16.44 19.17 -4.59
N PHE A 444 -17.11 19.73 -5.60
CA PHE A 444 -17.27 19.14 -6.93
C PHE A 444 -16.65 20.02 -8.03
N PRO A 445 -15.31 20.11 -8.12
CA PRO A 445 -14.65 20.91 -9.14
C PRO A 445 -14.98 20.37 -10.53
N LYS A 446 -15.33 21.27 -11.47
CA LYS A 446 -15.76 20.91 -12.84
C LYS A 446 -14.75 20.07 -13.62
N LYS A 447 -13.45 20.26 -13.37
CA LYS A 447 -12.36 19.50 -14.01
C LYS A 447 -11.85 18.33 -13.16
N GLY A 448 -12.54 18.00 -12.06
CA GLY A 448 -12.04 17.07 -11.05
C GLY A 448 -10.76 17.56 -10.38
N GLY A 449 -9.93 16.63 -9.88
CA GLY A 449 -8.65 16.91 -9.25
C GLY A 449 -8.54 16.34 -7.83
N VAL A 450 -7.57 16.84 -7.06
CA VAL A 450 -7.41 16.45 -5.65
C VAL A 450 -7.60 17.69 -4.78
N LEU A 451 -8.52 17.60 -3.83
CA LEU A 451 -8.86 18.64 -2.88
C LEU A 451 -8.40 18.25 -1.49
N TYR A 452 -7.86 19.19 -0.73
CA TYR A 452 -7.49 18.99 0.67
C TYR A 452 -8.23 19.97 1.59
N TYR A 453 -8.88 19.42 2.62
CA TYR A 453 -9.59 20.16 3.66
C TYR A 453 -9.33 19.53 5.03
N TYR A 454 -9.17 20.35 6.06
CA TYR A 454 -9.06 19.91 7.44
C TYR A 454 -10.13 20.57 8.31
N THR A 455 -10.71 19.82 9.25
CA THR A 455 -11.92 20.24 9.99
C THR A 455 -11.64 20.96 11.30
N GLU A 456 -10.41 20.89 11.82
CA GLU A 456 -10.02 21.36 13.17
C GLU A 456 -10.88 20.74 14.30
N ASP A 457 -11.38 19.51 14.12
CA ASP A 457 -12.27 18.83 15.07
C ASP A 457 -11.59 17.62 15.72
N TYR A 458 -11.07 17.83 16.94
CA TYR A 458 -10.22 16.89 17.68
C TYR A 458 -10.99 15.90 18.58
N THR A 459 -12.30 15.70 18.35
CA THR A 459 -13.23 15.17 19.36
C THR A 459 -13.02 13.72 19.82
N ASN A 460 -12.46 12.80 19.01
CA ASN A 460 -12.26 11.40 19.45
C ASN A 460 -11.15 10.60 18.72
N GLY A 461 -10.52 11.16 17.69
CA GLY A 461 -9.49 10.47 16.91
C GLY A 461 -9.99 9.26 16.09
N ILE A 462 -11.29 9.02 15.95
CA ILE A 462 -11.85 7.95 15.10
C ILE A 462 -12.61 8.54 13.92
N VAL A 463 -13.67 9.30 14.18
CA VAL A 463 -14.41 10.13 13.22
C VAL A 463 -14.97 11.33 13.98
N SER A 464 -14.57 12.52 13.57
CA SER A 464 -15.01 13.79 14.12
C SER A 464 -16.45 14.13 13.71
N LYS A 465 -17.15 14.96 14.49
CA LYS A 465 -18.54 15.34 14.19
C LYS A 465 -18.61 16.18 12.92
N SER A 466 -17.69 17.12 12.77
CA SER A 466 -17.55 17.97 11.59
C SER A 466 -17.21 17.15 10.35
N GLY A 467 -16.26 16.22 10.46
CA GLY A 467 -15.90 15.28 9.40
C GLY A 467 -17.08 14.43 8.95
N LEU A 468 -17.81 13.83 9.90
CA LEU A 468 -18.99 13.02 9.61
C LEU A 468 -20.09 13.83 8.89
N LYS A 469 -20.37 15.05 9.36
CA LYS A 469 -21.36 15.95 8.74
C LYS A 469 -20.98 16.33 7.31
N LEU A 470 -19.69 16.58 7.06
CA LEU A 470 -19.19 16.87 5.72
C LEU A 470 -19.36 15.68 4.78
N VAL A 471 -18.97 14.48 5.22
CA VAL A 471 -19.15 13.26 4.43
C VAL A 471 -20.63 13.02 4.13
N HIS A 472 -21.53 13.19 5.10
CA HIS A 472 -22.98 13.13 4.86
C HIS A 472 -23.44 14.10 3.78
N THR A 473 -23.00 15.35 3.84
CA THR A 473 -23.38 16.38 2.85
C THR A 473 -22.97 15.96 1.44
N ILE A 474 -21.77 15.40 1.28
CA ILE A 474 -21.24 14.96 -0.03
C ILE A 474 -22.02 13.76 -0.54
N ILE A 475 -22.22 12.73 0.30
CA ILE A 475 -22.98 11.53 -0.08
C ILE A 475 -24.43 11.86 -0.45
N ASP A 476 -25.07 12.76 0.30
CA ASP A 476 -26.44 13.20 0.01
C ASP A 476 -26.52 13.95 -1.33
N GLN A 477 -25.53 14.78 -1.65
CA GLN A 477 -25.50 15.51 -2.92
C GLN A 477 -25.25 14.58 -4.11
N ILE A 478 -24.35 13.60 -3.99
CA ILE A 478 -24.09 12.63 -5.06
C ILE A 478 -25.29 11.70 -5.23
N SER A 479 -25.83 11.15 -4.14
CA SER A 479 -26.96 10.21 -4.23
C SER A 479 -28.22 10.82 -4.84
N LYS A 480 -28.48 12.12 -4.58
CA LYS A 480 -29.64 12.84 -5.15
C LYS A 480 -29.46 13.19 -6.63
N ASN A 481 -28.26 13.66 -7.02
CA ASN A 481 -28.05 14.20 -8.37
C ASN A 481 -27.44 13.18 -9.34
N TYR A 482 -26.70 12.20 -8.83
CA TYR A 482 -25.95 11.23 -9.61
C TYR A 482 -25.96 9.83 -8.95
N PRO A 483 -27.14 9.19 -8.80
CA PRO A 483 -27.30 7.94 -8.07
C PRO A 483 -26.48 6.77 -8.63
N GLU A 484 -26.11 6.83 -9.91
CA GLU A 484 -25.32 5.79 -10.57
C GLU A 484 -23.81 5.93 -10.32
N ARG A 485 -23.33 7.07 -9.80
CA ARG A 485 -21.88 7.29 -9.61
C ARG A 485 -21.32 6.43 -8.50
N SER A 486 -20.15 5.85 -8.76
CA SER A 486 -19.41 5.08 -7.76
C SER A 486 -18.64 5.99 -6.81
N VAL A 487 -18.78 5.76 -5.51
CA VAL A 487 -18.12 6.57 -4.47
C VAL A 487 -17.36 5.65 -3.51
N ALA A 488 -16.14 6.02 -3.15
CA ALA A 488 -15.40 5.39 -2.07
C ALA A 488 -15.16 6.34 -0.91
N ILE A 489 -15.36 5.87 0.33
CA ILE A 489 -14.80 6.48 1.54
C ILE A 489 -13.68 5.57 2.04
N ILE A 490 -12.48 6.13 2.12
CA ILE A 490 -11.25 5.41 2.38
C ILE A 490 -10.65 5.95 3.66
N SER A 491 -10.23 5.07 4.56
CA SER A 491 -9.48 5.50 5.75
C SER A 491 -8.41 4.46 6.11
N PRO A 492 -7.24 4.87 6.61
CA PRO A 492 -6.22 3.91 7.03
C PRO A 492 -6.64 3.05 8.22
N PHE A 493 -7.57 3.52 9.07
CA PHE A 493 -7.88 2.86 10.34
C PHE A 493 -9.17 2.02 10.30
N LYS A 494 -9.08 0.76 10.74
CA LYS A 494 -10.20 -0.21 10.72
C LYS A 494 -11.41 0.24 11.54
N ASP A 495 -11.22 0.85 12.69
CA ASP A 495 -12.27 1.37 13.56
C ASP A 495 -12.92 2.65 13.01
N THR A 496 -12.15 3.52 12.34
CA THR A 496 -12.69 4.63 11.53
C THR A 496 -13.59 4.10 10.42
N VAL A 497 -13.11 3.10 9.66
CA VAL A 497 -13.92 2.40 8.65
C VAL A 497 -15.17 1.79 9.27
N LYS A 498 -15.07 1.09 10.41
CA LYS A 498 -16.24 0.52 11.11
C LYS A 498 -17.26 1.59 11.51
N GLN A 499 -16.81 2.75 11.99
CA GLN A 499 -17.69 3.84 12.37
C GLN A 499 -18.38 4.46 11.15
N LEU A 500 -17.64 4.72 10.08
CA LEU A 500 -18.21 5.19 8.81
C LEU A 500 -19.19 4.17 8.20
N GLN A 501 -18.83 2.89 8.18
CA GLN A 501 -19.73 1.81 7.75
C GLN A 501 -21.01 1.79 8.59
N LYS A 502 -20.92 1.97 9.92
CA LYS A 502 -22.10 2.06 10.81
C LYS A 502 -22.99 3.26 10.46
N SER A 503 -22.41 4.37 10.05
CA SER A 503 -23.16 5.59 9.69
C SER A 503 -23.79 5.53 8.30
N PHE A 504 -23.16 4.85 7.33
CA PHE A 504 -23.51 4.98 5.91
C PHE A 504 -23.95 3.69 5.21
N LEU A 505 -23.66 2.50 5.75
CA LEU A 505 -24.04 1.20 5.17
C LEU A 505 -25.25 0.57 5.88
N THR A 506 -26.33 1.35 6.00
CA THR A 506 -27.63 0.95 6.57
C THR A 506 -28.65 0.60 5.47
N ASP A 507 -29.91 0.32 5.83
CA ASP A 507 -30.99 0.01 4.87
C ASP A 507 -31.22 1.08 3.79
N SER A 508 -30.88 2.34 4.08
CA SER A 508 -30.99 3.48 3.16
C SER A 508 -29.64 3.85 2.52
N ALA A 509 -28.69 2.93 2.50
CA ALA A 509 -27.35 3.18 1.99
C ALA A 509 -27.36 3.58 0.52
N PHE A 510 -26.47 4.50 0.17
CA PHE A 510 -26.19 4.82 -1.22
C PHE A 510 -25.66 3.56 -1.95
N ALA A 511 -26.36 3.13 -3.00
CA ALA A 511 -26.13 1.83 -3.64
C ALA A 511 -24.67 1.62 -4.06
N ASN A 512 -24.07 2.63 -4.70
CA ASN A 512 -22.71 2.57 -5.25
C ASN A 512 -21.64 3.12 -4.29
N LEU A 513 -21.88 3.07 -2.98
CA LEU A 513 -20.92 3.47 -1.93
C LEU A 513 -20.05 2.32 -1.44
N THR A 514 -18.74 2.48 -1.46
CA THR A 514 -17.79 1.55 -0.81
C THR A 514 -17.11 2.25 0.36
N ILE A 515 -17.00 1.59 1.51
CA ILE A 515 -16.29 2.14 2.68
C ILE A 515 -15.32 1.09 3.18
N GLU A 516 -14.03 1.32 2.98
CA GLU A 516 -12.99 0.33 3.26
C GLU A 516 -11.65 0.94 3.68
N THR A 517 -10.76 0.08 4.18
CA THR A 517 -9.37 0.49 4.41
C THR A 517 -8.61 0.65 3.10
N ILE A 518 -7.52 1.43 3.12
CA ILE A 518 -6.64 1.61 1.96
C ILE A 518 -6.18 0.26 1.40
N ASP A 519 -5.82 -0.68 2.28
CA ASP A 519 -5.34 -2.02 1.91
C ASP A 519 -6.37 -2.85 1.13
N ARG A 520 -7.66 -2.66 1.42
CA ARG A 520 -8.75 -3.43 0.78
C ARG A 520 -9.25 -2.81 -0.52
N ILE A 521 -8.87 -1.57 -0.78
CA ILE A 521 -9.38 -0.79 -1.92
C ILE A 521 -8.40 -0.72 -3.09
N GLN A 522 -7.22 -1.32 -2.96
CA GLN A 522 -6.26 -1.45 -4.05
C GLN A 522 -6.90 -2.12 -5.28
N GLY A 523 -6.46 -1.72 -6.47
CA GLY A 523 -7.08 -2.12 -7.75
C GLY A 523 -8.38 -1.37 -8.07
N MET A 524 -9.17 -0.97 -7.08
CA MET A 524 -10.48 -0.35 -7.32
C MET A 524 -10.40 0.98 -8.07
N THR A 525 -11.40 1.22 -8.91
CA THR A 525 -11.67 2.52 -9.56
C THR A 525 -13.03 3.01 -9.08
N VAL A 526 -13.14 4.30 -8.75
CA VAL A 526 -14.40 4.96 -8.44
C VAL A 526 -14.50 6.31 -9.16
N ASP A 527 -15.72 6.84 -9.27
CA ASP A 527 -15.95 8.15 -9.89
C ASP A 527 -15.56 9.29 -8.93
N TYR A 528 -15.79 9.11 -7.63
CA TYR A 528 -15.43 10.05 -6.57
C TYR A 528 -14.83 9.32 -5.36
N ALA A 529 -13.73 9.83 -4.80
CA ALA A 529 -13.10 9.25 -3.61
C ALA A 529 -13.02 10.28 -2.47
N ILE A 530 -13.27 9.83 -1.25
CA ILE A 530 -13.05 10.58 0.00
C ILE A 530 -11.97 9.84 0.79
N LEU A 531 -10.81 10.46 1.01
CA LEU A 531 -9.81 9.97 1.94
C LEU A 531 -10.01 10.67 3.28
N TYR A 532 -10.47 9.94 4.29
CA TYR A 532 -10.69 10.45 5.64
C TYR A 532 -9.56 10.04 6.59
N VAL A 533 -8.82 11.04 7.08
CA VAL A 533 -7.69 10.88 8.00
C VAL A 533 -8.05 11.46 9.37
N PRO A 534 -8.38 10.62 10.37
CA PRO A 534 -8.72 11.13 11.69
C PRO A 534 -7.51 11.75 12.38
N GLY A 535 -7.76 12.54 13.42
CA GLY A 535 -6.74 13.25 14.20
C GLY A 535 -5.86 12.37 15.10
N ARG A 536 -5.40 11.21 14.61
CA ARG A 536 -4.51 10.30 15.36
C ARG A 536 -3.51 9.60 14.45
N ASN A 537 -2.41 9.18 15.05
CA ASN A 537 -1.39 8.28 14.50
C ASN A 537 -1.08 8.51 13.00
N PRO A 538 -0.72 9.74 12.63
CA PRO A 538 -0.61 10.17 11.23
C PRO A 538 0.46 9.43 10.42
N GLY A 539 1.52 8.94 11.07
CA GLY A 539 2.63 8.28 10.38
C GLY A 539 2.21 7.00 9.67
N PHE A 540 1.24 6.28 10.23
CA PHE A 540 0.63 5.13 9.55
C PHE A 540 -0.31 5.56 8.41
N ALA A 541 -1.00 6.68 8.58
CA ALA A 541 -1.93 7.22 7.59
C ALA A 541 -1.25 7.83 6.36
N LEU A 542 -0.03 8.35 6.53
CA LEU A 542 0.72 9.11 5.53
C LEU A 542 1.96 8.37 4.99
N ASP A 543 2.02 7.05 5.16
CA ASP A 543 2.94 6.20 4.42
C ASP A 543 2.79 6.44 2.90
N GLU A 544 3.91 6.58 2.18
CA GLU A 544 3.91 6.99 0.77
C GLU A 544 3.06 6.09 -0.12
N ARG A 545 3.22 4.77 0.03
CA ARG A 545 2.51 3.78 -0.80
C ARG A 545 1.02 3.78 -0.48
N ARG A 546 0.65 3.84 0.80
CA ARG A 546 -0.76 3.97 1.24
C ARG A 546 -1.39 5.26 0.71
N PHE A 547 -0.68 6.37 0.80
CA PHE A 547 -1.17 7.67 0.37
C PHE A 547 -1.33 7.72 -1.15
N ASN A 548 -0.36 7.23 -1.92
CA ASN A 548 -0.42 7.07 -3.37
C ASN A 548 -1.62 6.20 -3.79
N VAL A 549 -1.82 5.04 -3.16
CA VAL A 549 -3.01 4.20 -3.43
C VAL A 549 -4.29 4.95 -3.13
N ALA A 550 -4.44 5.53 -1.93
CA ALA A 550 -5.67 6.19 -1.51
C ALA A 550 -6.07 7.36 -2.41
N THR A 551 -5.10 8.15 -2.88
CA THR A 551 -5.35 9.36 -3.67
C THR A 551 -5.58 9.11 -5.16
N SER A 552 -5.20 7.93 -5.67
CA SER A 552 -5.25 7.57 -7.10
C SER A 552 -6.42 6.64 -7.49
N ARG A 553 -7.47 6.55 -6.66
CA ARG A 553 -8.64 5.69 -6.92
C ARG A 553 -9.72 6.36 -7.80
N SER A 554 -9.77 7.69 -7.78
CA SER A 554 -10.85 8.47 -8.40
C SER A 554 -10.62 8.78 -9.88
N ARG A 555 -11.70 8.73 -10.67
CA ARG A 555 -11.73 9.21 -12.07
C ARG A 555 -12.01 10.71 -12.19
N SER A 556 -12.64 11.32 -11.19
CA SER A 556 -12.90 12.77 -11.14
C SER A 556 -12.14 13.42 -10.01
N THR A 557 -12.66 13.28 -8.79
CA THR A 557 -12.21 14.04 -7.63
C THR A 557 -11.82 13.12 -6.48
N THR A 558 -10.66 13.36 -5.89
CA THR A 558 -10.28 12.82 -4.58
C THR A 558 -10.37 13.96 -3.56
N LEU A 559 -11.26 13.86 -2.58
CA LEU A 559 -11.34 14.79 -1.46
C LEU A 559 -10.64 14.19 -0.25
N ILE A 560 -9.55 14.82 0.19
CA ILE A 560 -8.83 14.50 1.40
C ILE A 560 -9.43 15.33 2.54
N ILE A 561 -10.01 14.66 3.52
CA ILE A 561 -10.54 15.25 4.75
C ILE A 561 -9.65 14.80 5.90
N SER A 562 -9.10 15.74 6.66
CA SER A 562 -8.42 15.43 7.92
C SER A 562 -9.01 16.17 9.11
N ASP A 563 -8.89 15.63 10.31
CA ASP A 563 -9.33 16.36 11.51
C ASP A 563 -8.32 17.43 11.94
N ILE A 564 -7.03 17.17 11.66
CA ILE A 564 -5.87 18.00 12.03
C ILE A 564 -5.10 18.34 10.75
N PRO A 565 -4.43 19.50 10.66
CA PRO A 565 -3.59 19.82 9.52
C PRO A 565 -2.51 18.75 9.27
N LEU A 566 -2.50 18.15 8.07
CA LEU A 566 -1.58 17.06 7.74
C LEU A 566 -0.11 17.47 7.79
N ASN A 567 0.20 18.76 7.66
CA ASN A 567 1.54 19.33 7.75
C ASN A 567 2.10 19.39 9.18
N GLU A 568 1.27 19.25 10.21
CA GLU A 568 1.73 19.16 11.60
C GLU A 568 2.27 17.78 11.95
N PHE A 569 2.11 16.81 11.05
CA PHE A 569 2.55 15.45 11.25
C PHE A 569 3.98 15.23 10.76
N HIS A 570 4.94 15.30 11.69
CA HIS A 570 6.37 15.08 11.46
C HIS A 570 6.76 13.70 10.86
N SER A 571 5.81 12.77 10.78
CA SER A 571 6.00 11.43 10.22
C SER A 571 5.61 11.31 8.74
N ALA A 572 5.05 12.37 8.14
CA ALA A 572 4.77 12.40 6.71
C ALA A 572 6.05 12.50 5.90
N SER A 573 6.16 11.72 4.82
CA SER A 573 7.34 11.79 3.96
C SER A 573 7.42 13.13 3.20
N PRO A 574 8.61 13.55 2.76
CA PRO A 574 8.77 14.74 1.92
C PRO A 574 7.92 14.69 0.65
N THR A 575 7.78 13.52 0.03
CA THR A 575 6.96 13.26 -1.17
C THR A 575 5.48 13.52 -0.89
N VAL A 576 4.94 12.98 0.20
CA VAL A 576 3.54 13.19 0.61
C VAL A 576 3.30 14.66 0.97
N MET A 577 4.26 15.30 1.64
CA MET A 577 4.19 16.72 1.96
C MET A 577 4.20 17.60 0.70
N GLN A 578 5.02 17.26 -0.30
CA GLN A 578 5.02 17.92 -1.60
C GLN A 578 3.66 17.76 -2.29
N PHE A 579 3.08 16.56 -2.27
CA PHE A 579 1.75 16.30 -2.80
C PHE A 579 0.69 17.17 -2.12
N ILE A 580 0.60 17.12 -0.79
CA ILE A 580 -0.42 17.86 0.00
C ILE A 580 -0.29 19.38 -0.20
N ASN A 581 0.95 19.88 -0.27
CA ASN A 581 1.19 21.29 -0.51
C ASN A 581 0.72 21.71 -1.91
N ASN A 582 0.80 20.82 -2.89
CA ASN A 582 0.39 21.05 -4.27
C ASN A 582 -1.11 20.79 -4.53
N CYS A 583 -1.84 20.21 -3.57
CA CYS A 583 -3.29 20.09 -3.66
C CYS A 583 -3.97 21.46 -3.71
N ASP A 584 -5.12 21.52 -4.38
CA ASP A 584 -6.03 22.64 -4.23
C ASP A 584 -6.57 22.64 -2.79
N LYS A 585 -6.44 23.79 -2.11
CA LYS A 585 -6.82 23.95 -0.70
C LYS A 585 -8.14 24.67 -0.55
N TYR A 586 -8.81 24.40 0.56
CA TYR A 586 -10.04 25.07 0.92
C TYR A 586 -9.92 25.78 2.28
N ASP A 587 -10.16 27.09 2.28
CA ASP A 587 -10.29 27.91 3.50
C ASP A 587 -11.78 28.12 3.81
N GLY A 588 -12.16 27.82 5.04
CA GLY A 588 -13.54 27.66 5.50
C GLY A 588 -14.48 28.79 5.03
N ASP A 589 -15.34 28.44 4.07
CA ASP A 589 -16.48 29.21 3.54
C ASP A 589 -16.24 30.28 2.47
N ARG A 590 -15.03 30.51 1.91
CA ARG A 590 -14.81 31.67 0.99
C ARG A 590 -14.34 31.40 -0.46
N SER A 591 -13.39 30.50 -0.75
CA SER A 591 -13.01 30.14 -2.15
C SER A 591 -12.05 28.94 -2.25
N VAL A 592 -11.97 28.29 -3.42
CA VAL A 592 -10.91 27.29 -3.71
C VAL A 592 -9.60 28.03 -3.97
N ILE A 593 -8.59 27.81 -3.13
CA ILE A 593 -7.25 28.32 -3.36
C ILE A 593 -6.57 27.34 -4.31
N ARG A 594 -6.61 27.67 -5.61
CA ARG A 594 -5.89 26.88 -6.63
C ARG A 594 -4.40 27.05 -6.44
N ASN A 595 -3.67 25.94 -6.40
CA ASN A 595 -2.22 26.01 -6.39
C ASN A 595 -1.68 26.01 -7.83
N THR A 596 -1.23 27.17 -8.31
CA THR A 596 -0.65 27.33 -9.66
C THR A 596 0.85 27.05 -9.73
N THR A 597 1.50 26.65 -8.62
CA THR A 597 2.97 26.43 -8.57
C THR A 597 3.47 25.38 -9.57
N LEU A 598 2.57 24.54 -10.07
CA LEU A 598 2.88 23.52 -11.05
C LEU A 598 2.55 23.93 -12.50
N GLU A 599 2.01 25.12 -12.81
CA GLU A 599 1.70 25.51 -14.20
C GLU A 599 2.90 25.36 -15.15
N ALA A 600 2.62 24.84 -16.35
CA ALA A 600 3.49 24.05 -17.21
C ALA A 600 4.77 24.78 -17.68
N GLN A 601 5.91 24.08 -17.63
CA GLN A 601 6.85 24.19 -18.74
C GLN A 601 6.25 23.44 -19.94
N PRO A 602 6.20 24.04 -21.14
CA PRO A 602 5.81 23.30 -22.33
C PRO A 602 6.79 22.14 -22.52
N ILE A 603 6.27 20.92 -22.60
CA ILE A 603 7.04 19.80 -23.15
C ILE A 603 7.12 20.10 -24.65
N GLU A 604 8.28 20.56 -25.12
CA GLU A 604 8.59 20.48 -26.54
C GLU A 604 8.46 19.01 -26.95
N LYS A 605 7.67 18.76 -28.00
CA LYS A 605 7.54 17.45 -28.62
C LYS A 605 8.88 17.05 -29.25
N GLU A 606 9.85 16.63 -28.45
CA GLU A 606 10.96 15.84 -28.97
C GLU A 606 10.51 14.38 -29.00
N VAL A 607 9.87 14.01 -30.11
CA VAL A 607 9.82 12.63 -30.56
C VAL A 607 11.25 12.25 -30.92
N PRO A 608 11.90 11.27 -30.27
CA PRO A 608 13.24 10.86 -30.67
C PRO A 608 13.15 10.26 -32.09
N PRO A 609 13.99 10.70 -33.06
CA PRO A 609 13.95 10.12 -34.38
C PRO A 609 14.46 8.68 -34.35
N ILE A 610 13.71 7.81 -35.04
CA ILE A 610 14.02 6.43 -35.38
C ILE A 610 15.45 6.35 -35.93
N VAL A 611 16.34 5.66 -35.21
CA VAL A 611 17.72 5.40 -35.65
C VAL A 611 17.68 4.37 -36.79
N LYS A 612 17.82 4.85 -38.03
CA LYS A 612 18.21 4.00 -39.17
C LYS A 612 19.69 3.65 -39.05
N MET A 613 19.97 2.35 -38.91
CA MET A 613 21.31 1.78 -39.00
C MET A 613 22.02 2.22 -40.31
N HIS A 614 23.23 2.77 -40.18
CA HIS A 614 24.24 2.77 -41.24
C HIS A 614 25.58 2.27 -40.68
N LYS A 615 26.22 1.40 -41.46
CA LYS A 615 27.51 0.75 -41.21
C LYS A 615 28.70 1.74 -41.39
N PRO A 616 29.90 1.40 -40.89
CA PRO A 616 30.91 2.37 -40.45
C PRO A 616 31.92 2.75 -41.54
N THR A 617 32.40 4.00 -41.51
CA THR A 617 33.67 4.36 -42.17
C THR A 617 34.44 5.45 -41.39
N GLN A 618 35.60 5.04 -40.87
CA GLN A 618 36.88 5.74 -40.61
C GLN A 618 36.97 7.19 -40.09
N GLU A 619 37.59 7.28 -38.91
CA GLU A 619 38.64 8.20 -38.42
C GLU A 619 38.63 9.69 -38.82
N LYS A 620 38.55 10.57 -37.79
CA LYS A 620 39.42 11.76 -37.63
C LYS A 620 39.30 12.40 -36.24
N THR A 621 40.43 12.39 -35.52
CA THR A 621 40.99 13.40 -34.59
C THR A 621 40.07 14.16 -33.61
N ILE A 622 40.32 13.94 -32.31
CA ILE A 622 39.76 14.68 -31.16
C ILE A 622 40.50 16.02 -30.98
N PRO A 623 39.83 17.19 -30.90
CA PRO A 623 40.42 18.39 -30.34
C PRO A 623 40.06 18.54 -28.85
N THR A 624 41.11 18.63 -28.03
CA THR A 624 41.08 19.06 -26.63
C THR A 624 40.56 20.50 -26.50
N MET A 625 39.45 20.72 -25.79
CA MET A 625 38.99 22.05 -25.40
C MET A 625 39.57 22.44 -24.03
N GLY A 626 40.44 23.44 -24.03
CA GLY A 626 40.92 24.12 -22.82
C GLY A 626 39.93 25.20 -22.34
N VAL A 627 39.72 25.25 -21.03
CA VAL A 627 38.91 26.28 -20.37
C VAL A 627 39.74 27.56 -20.21
N LYS A 628 39.23 28.68 -20.71
CA LYS A 628 39.83 30.02 -20.56
C LYS A 628 39.36 30.63 -19.24
N ILE A 629 40.27 30.79 -18.28
CA ILE A 629 39.98 31.42 -16.98
C ILE A 629 39.75 32.92 -17.19
N VAL A 630 38.52 33.39 -16.95
CA VAL A 630 38.17 34.81 -16.87
C VAL A 630 37.98 35.17 -15.40
N GLY A 631 39.02 35.68 -14.76
CA GLY A 631 38.98 36.36 -13.46
C GLY A 631 38.79 35.47 -12.22
N LYS A 632 39.68 35.60 -11.23
CA LYS A 632 39.42 35.11 -9.87
C LYS A 632 38.33 35.97 -9.24
N ILE A 633 37.15 35.41 -9.03
CA ILE A 633 36.13 36.01 -8.15
C ILE A 633 36.60 35.78 -6.71
N ASP A 634 36.84 36.87 -6.00
CA ASP A 634 37.12 36.84 -4.57
C ASP A 634 35.81 36.66 -3.80
N LEU A 635 35.53 35.42 -3.39
CA LEU A 635 34.30 35.01 -2.68
C LEU A 635 34.14 35.70 -1.30
N ALA A 636 35.20 36.32 -0.77
CA ALA A 636 35.14 37.08 0.48
C ALA A 636 34.22 38.32 0.41
N ARG A 637 33.89 38.79 -0.81
CA ARG A 637 33.02 39.97 -1.02
C ARG A 637 31.52 39.67 -0.96
N PHE A 638 31.13 38.39 -0.89
CA PHE A 638 29.72 37.96 -0.87
C PHE A 638 29.29 37.33 0.47
N GLU A 639 30.18 37.23 1.47
CA GLU A 639 29.81 36.78 2.81
C GLU A 639 29.01 37.87 3.55
N ARG A 640 27.75 37.57 3.87
CA ARG A 640 26.96 38.41 4.78
C ARG A 640 27.57 38.36 6.20
N PRO A 641 27.65 39.47 6.93
CA PRO A 641 28.20 39.47 8.30
C PRO A 641 27.36 38.56 9.21
N LYS A 642 28.02 37.56 9.80
CA LYS A 642 27.41 36.57 10.71
C LYS A 642 27.12 37.24 12.06
N LYS A 643 25.87 37.66 12.28
CA LYS A 643 25.42 38.43 13.47
C LYS A 643 25.68 37.75 14.82
N GLU A 644 25.79 36.42 14.82
CA GLU A 644 26.06 35.62 16.01
C GLU A 644 27.55 35.55 16.39
N LEU A 645 28.45 36.01 15.51
CA LEU A 645 29.89 35.99 15.76
C LEU A 645 30.37 37.34 16.31
N SER A 646 31.25 37.27 17.30
CA SER A 646 31.93 38.43 17.87
C SER A 646 33.23 38.69 17.11
N SER A 647 33.52 39.95 16.80
CA SER A 647 34.81 40.40 16.24
C SER A 647 35.93 40.40 17.26
N ASP A 648 35.60 40.54 18.55
CA ASP A 648 36.55 40.87 19.62
C ASP A 648 36.82 39.67 20.54
N LYS A 649 36.02 38.61 20.42
CA LYS A 649 36.11 37.39 21.21
C LYS A 649 36.30 36.17 20.32
N LYS A 650 36.90 35.12 20.89
CA LYS A 650 37.04 33.86 20.18
C LYS A 650 35.69 33.14 20.05
N ASN A 651 35.32 32.80 18.82
CA ASN A 651 34.04 32.18 18.51
C ASN A 651 34.14 30.66 18.56
N TYR A 652 33.15 30.02 19.19
CA TYR A 652 33.04 28.56 19.29
C TYR A 652 31.65 28.11 18.85
N TYR A 653 31.54 26.98 18.18
CA TYR A 653 30.24 26.35 17.93
C TYR A 653 30.01 25.21 18.92
N VAL A 654 28.93 25.29 19.69
CA VAL A 654 28.46 24.21 20.57
C VAL A 654 27.32 23.51 19.85
N ILE A 655 27.50 22.23 19.54
CA ILE A 655 26.56 21.49 18.69
C ILE A 655 25.68 20.58 19.54
N ASP A 656 24.37 20.71 19.34
CA ASP A 656 23.35 19.87 19.95
C ASP A 656 23.17 18.52 19.21
N THR A 657 22.70 17.49 19.91
CA THR A 657 22.47 16.13 19.39
C THR A 657 21.52 16.13 18.21
N ASN A 658 20.44 16.90 18.27
CA ASN A 658 19.44 17.01 17.21
C ASN A 658 20.05 17.47 15.86
N VAL A 659 21.10 18.28 15.93
CA VAL A 659 21.78 18.78 14.73
C VAL A 659 22.54 17.67 14.02
N PHE A 660 23.19 16.78 14.75
CA PHE A 660 23.86 15.61 14.19
C PHE A 660 22.90 14.59 13.57
N VAL A 661 21.72 14.42 14.18
CA VAL A 661 20.67 13.53 13.64
C VAL A 661 20.13 14.05 12.31
N ASN A 662 19.99 15.38 12.16
CA ASN A 662 19.41 16.00 10.98
C ASN A 662 20.45 16.38 9.91
N CYS A 663 21.71 16.56 10.28
CA CYS A 663 22.82 16.86 9.37
C CYS A 663 24.11 16.19 9.90
N PRO A 664 24.32 14.89 9.63
CA PRO A 664 25.47 14.15 10.16
C PRO A 664 26.83 14.70 9.68
N ASP A 665 26.85 15.45 8.58
CA ASP A 665 28.06 16.07 8.01
C ASP A 665 28.26 17.53 8.49
N ILE A 666 27.54 17.98 9.52
CA ILE A 666 27.55 19.39 9.95
C ILE A 666 28.94 19.93 10.28
N ILE A 667 29.83 19.11 10.83
CA ILE A 667 31.21 19.51 11.16
C ILE A 667 31.95 20.01 9.93
N SER A 668 31.86 19.28 8.82
CA SER A 668 32.50 19.65 7.54
C SER A 668 31.97 20.95 6.94
N LYS A 669 30.78 21.38 7.36
CA LYS A 669 30.12 22.61 6.90
C LYS A 669 30.43 23.80 7.79
N ILE A 670 31.03 23.58 8.95
CA ILE A 670 31.54 24.66 9.80
C ILE A 670 32.87 25.13 9.24
N ASP A 671 33.08 26.44 9.23
CA ASP A 671 34.34 27.01 8.77
C ASP A 671 35.47 26.65 9.74
N LYS A 672 36.55 26.07 9.21
CA LYS A 672 37.68 25.50 9.96
C LYS A 672 38.33 26.46 10.95
N ARG A 673 38.18 27.78 10.77
CA ARG A 673 38.69 28.79 11.71
C ARG A 673 37.95 28.81 13.06
N TYR A 674 36.76 28.24 13.15
CA TYR A 674 35.96 28.21 14.39
C TYR A 674 36.05 26.82 15.05
N PRO A 675 36.60 26.74 16.28
CA PRO A 675 36.61 25.48 17.02
C PRO A 675 35.20 25.02 17.38
N ILE A 676 35.01 23.70 17.44
CA ILE A 676 33.73 23.05 17.74
C ILE A 676 33.84 22.43 19.13
N ILE A 677 32.84 22.68 19.96
CA ILE A 677 32.71 22.11 21.31
C ILE A 677 31.61 21.07 21.30
N ILE A 678 31.92 19.88 21.81
CA ILE A 678 30.98 18.75 21.87
C ILE A 678 30.89 18.28 23.31
N SER A 679 29.69 18.35 23.85
CA SER A 679 29.41 17.79 25.18
C SER A 679 29.50 16.28 25.15
N ALA A 680 30.11 15.67 26.18
CA ALA A 680 30.06 14.23 26.41
C ALA A 680 28.61 13.70 26.48
N LYS A 681 27.64 14.58 26.79
CA LYS A 681 26.23 14.21 26.75
C LYS A 681 25.72 13.97 25.32
N VAL A 682 26.21 14.76 24.35
CA VAL A 682 25.84 14.62 22.93
C VAL A 682 26.35 13.29 22.37
N THR A 683 27.56 12.89 22.74
CA THR A 683 28.11 11.59 22.31
C THR A 683 27.38 10.41 22.94
N ASP A 684 27.05 10.49 24.24
CA ASP A 684 26.20 9.50 24.94
C ASP A 684 24.80 9.38 24.32
N GLU A 685 24.20 10.50 23.91
CA GLU A 685 22.90 10.51 23.26
C GLU A 685 22.93 9.95 21.84
N LEU A 686 23.92 10.32 21.03
CA LEU A 686 24.11 9.74 19.70
C LEU A 686 24.30 8.23 19.75
N ASP A 687 25.00 7.72 20.76
CA ASP A 687 25.19 6.28 20.96
C ASP A 687 23.89 5.57 21.38
N LYS A 688 23.13 6.16 22.33
CA LYS A 688 21.83 5.63 22.78
C LYS A 688 20.72 5.76 21.72
N MET A 689 20.81 6.73 20.82
CA MET A 689 19.84 6.94 19.74
C MET A 689 19.88 5.83 18.68
N LYS A 690 20.96 5.02 18.63
CA LYS A 690 21.06 3.82 17.78
C LYS A 690 19.98 2.76 18.04
N THR A 691 19.26 2.85 19.17
CA THR A 691 18.21 1.90 19.56
C THR A 691 16.81 2.49 19.64
N LYS A 692 16.63 3.82 19.46
CA LYS A 692 15.35 4.52 19.72
C LYS A 692 14.73 5.25 18.52
N LEU A 693 15.50 5.54 17.46
CA LEU A 693 15.02 6.26 16.27
C LEU A 693 14.71 5.31 15.09
N GLY A 694 14.00 5.83 14.08
CA GLY A 694 13.78 5.14 12.79
C GLY A 694 15.09 4.87 12.02
N GLU A 695 15.03 4.11 10.93
CA GLU A 695 16.23 3.64 10.21
C GLU A 695 17.13 4.78 9.71
N GLU A 696 16.54 5.87 9.21
CA GLU A 696 17.27 7.06 8.76
C GLU A 696 17.97 7.78 9.92
N GLY A 697 17.28 7.99 11.04
CA GLY A 697 17.85 8.62 12.23
C GLY A 697 19.00 7.80 12.84
N LYS A 698 18.90 6.47 12.77
CA LYS A 698 20.00 5.57 13.18
C LYS A 698 21.21 5.69 12.24
N ARG A 699 20.99 5.65 10.93
CA ARG A 699 22.06 5.83 9.93
C ARG A 699 22.75 7.19 10.08
N ASN A 700 21.99 8.24 10.34
CA ASN A 700 22.54 9.59 10.57
C ASN A 700 23.33 9.66 11.88
N ALA A 701 22.83 9.09 12.98
CA ALA A 701 23.59 9.04 14.23
C ALA A 701 24.90 8.25 14.10
N GLU A 702 24.89 7.11 13.39
CA GLU A 702 26.09 6.32 13.10
C GLU A 702 27.06 7.06 12.17
N LYS A 703 26.55 7.74 11.14
CA LYS A 703 27.35 8.58 10.24
C LYS A 703 27.97 9.75 11.01
N ALA A 704 27.22 10.42 11.88
CA ALA A 704 27.71 11.51 12.72
C ALA A 704 28.84 11.04 13.66
N LEU A 705 28.69 9.90 14.34
CA LEU A 705 29.74 9.31 15.18
C LEU A 705 30.98 8.91 14.36
N ARG A 706 30.78 8.35 13.16
CA ARG A 706 31.89 8.03 12.25
C ARG A 706 32.62 9.29 11.79
N ASN A 707 31.89 10.36 11.47
CA ASN A 707 32.45 11.64 11.08
C ASN A 707 33.24 12.26 12.23
N LEU A 708 32.71 12.22 13.46
CA LEU A 708 33.37 12.70 14.67
C LEU A 708 34.69 11.96 14.95
N ASN A 709 34.72 10.65 14.76
CA ASN A 709 35.92 9.83 14.97
C ASN A 709 36.99 10.03 13.89
N ASN A 710 36.58 10.37 12.66
CA ASN A 710 37.48 10.52 11.52
C ASN A 710 37.83 11.98 11.21
N GLU A 711 37.29 12.94 11.93
CA GLU A 711 37.55 14.36 11.70
C GLU A 711 38.96 14.74 12.17
N THR A 712 39.80 15.17 11.23
CA THR A 712 41.18 15.62 11.51
C THR A 712 41.42 17.07 11.10
N GLN A 713 40.46 17.72 10.44
CA GLN A 713 40.66 19.06 9.85
C GLN A 713 40.13 20.17 10.76
N HIS A 714 39.17 19.89 11.64
CA HIS A 714 38.62 20.82 12.61
C HIS A 714 39.22 20.65 14.01
N LYS A 715 39.37 21.76 14.73
CA LYS A 715 39.68 21.73 16.16
C LYS A 715 38.42 21.39 16.96
N ILE A 716 38.24 20.12 17.31
CA ILE A 716 37.15 19.64 18.18
C ILE A 716 37.62 19.61 19.64
N ILE A 717 36.80 20.15 20.53
CA ILE A 717 37.01 20.16 21.98
C ILE A 717 35.88 19.35 22.62
N TYR A 718 36.23 18.24 23.26
CA TYR A 718 35.28 17.42 24.00
C TYR A 718 35.22 17.87 25.45
N GLU A 719 34.02 18.13 25.96
CA GLU A 719 33.80 18.71 27.28
C GLU A 719 32.76 17.93 28.08
N ILE A 720 33.01 17.80 29.39
CA ILE A 720 32.05 17.21 30.33
C ILE A 720 31.19 18.33 30.92
N ALA A 721 29.89 18.10 31.09
CA ALA A 721 28.98 19.06 31.69
C ALA A 721 29.40 19.45 33.11
N ASP A 722 29.36 20.75 33.42
CA ASP A 722 29.55 21.27 34.79
C ASP A 722 28.26 21.93 35.25
N VAL A 723 27.40 21.13 35.90
CA VAL A 723 26.07 21.55 36.33
C VAL A 723 26.08 22.59 37.44
N SER A 724 27.24 22.87 38.06
CA SER A 724 27.38 23.96 39.05
C SER A 724 27.25 25.35 38.42
N LEU A 725 27.49 25.46 37.11
CA LEU A 725 27.37 26.70 36.34
C LEU A 725 25.91 27.07 35.99
N LEU A 726 24.96 26.15 36.20
CA LEU A 726 23.54 26.37 35.90
C LEU A 726 22.83 27.09 37.06
N PRO A 727 21.87 27.99 36.78
CA PRO A 727 21.00 28.54 37.82
C PRO A 727 20.19 27.44 38.53
N ASP A 728 19.79 27.69 39.78
CA ASP A 728 19.02 26.71 40.55
C ASP A 728 17.62 26.44 39.99
N ASP A 729 17.06 27.38 39.20
CA ASP A 729 15.78 27.21 38.50
C ASP A 729 15.84 26.18 37.35
N PHE A 730 17.04 25.72 36.96
CA PHE A 730 17.24 24.78 35.87
C PHE A 730 17.41 23.35 36.40
N ASP A 731 16.68 22.39 35.83
CA ASP A 731 16.87 20.97 36.15
C ASP A 731 18.28 20.50 35.76
N LYS A 732 19.13 20.27 36.77
CA LYS A 732 20.52 19.83 36.61
C LYS A 732 20.64 18.41 36.01
N ARG A 733 19.54 17.66 35.91
CA ARG A 733 19.50 16.32 35.29
C ARG A 733 19.07 16.33 33.81
N SER A 734 18.58 17.46 33.31
CA SER A 734 18.16 17.60 31.91
C SER A 734 19.37 17.56 30.97
N PRO A 735 19.36 16.72 29.91
CA PRO A 735 20.44 16.69 28.93
C PRO A 735 20.70 18.02 28.22
N ASP A 736 19.64 18.74 27.83
CA ASP A 736 19.74 20.09 27.27
C ASP A 736 20.53 21.01 28.20
N ASN A 737 20.21 20.97 29.50
CA ASN A 737 20.86 21.81 30.49
C ASN A 737 22.33 21.39 30.72
N MET A 738 22.65 20.10 30.57
CA MET A 738 24.04 19.60 30.56
C MET A 738 24.83 20.08 29.32
N ILE A 739 24.18 20.25 28.17
CA ILE A 739 24.81 20.82 26.97
C ILE A 739 25.01 22.33 27.14
N ILE A 740 24.03 23.03 27.71
CA ILE A 740 24.15 24.46 28.05
C ILE A 740 25.30 24.71 29.03
N SER A 741 25.48 23.86 30.03
CA SER A 741 26.54 24.07 31.03
C SER A 741 27.94 23.98 30.44
N VAL A 742 28.12 23.18 29.38
CA VAL A 742 29.36 23.17 28.59
C VAL A 742 29.57 24.52 27.89
N ALA A 743 28.52 25.10 27.29
CA ALA A 743 28.62 26.42 26.67
C ALA A 743 28.96 27.52 27.70
N LEU A 744 28.44 27.41 28.92
CA LEU A 744 28.70 28.38 30.01
C LEU A 744 30.17 28.45 30.45
N LYS A 745 30.93 27.34 30.35
CA LYS A 745 32.38 27.35 30.61
C LYS A 745 33.14 28.33 29.71
N TYR A 746 32.58 28.63 28.55
CA TYR A 746 33.18 29.48 27.53
C TYR A 746 32.49 30.85 27.43
N LYS A 747 31.64 31.23 28.40
CA LYS A 747 30.84 32.46 28.39
C LYS A 747 31.68 33.75 28.31
N GLU A 748 32.93 33.72 28.80
CA GLU A 748 33.87 34.83 28.66
C GLU A 748 34.29 35.09 27.20
N GLN A 749 34.19 34.06 26.35
CA GLN A 749 34.40 34.09 24.91
C GLN A 749 33.05 34.26 24.17
N ASN A 750 32.89 33.76 22.94
CA ASN A 750 31.61 33.73 22.25
C ASN A 750 31.19 32.31 21.84
N PRO A 751 30.52 31.56 22.75
CA PRO A 751 29.92 30.28 22.40
C PRO A 751 28.61 30.51 21.64
N VAL A 752 28.50 29.89 20.47
CA VAL A 752 27.30 29.89 19.63
C VAL A 752 26.68 28.51 19.66
N MET A 753 25.49 28.41 20.26
CA MET A 753 24.72 27.17 20.33
C MET A 753 24.03 26.90 18.98
N LEU A 754 24.46 25.85 18.29
CA LEU A 754 23.82 25.35 17.08
C LEU A 754 22.81 24.26 17.47
N THR A 755 21.52 24.58 17.43
CA THR A 755 20.42 23.69 17.80
C THR A 755 19.13 24.03 17.06
N SER A 756 18.35 23.02 16.69
CA SER A 756 17.00 23.22 16.13
C SER A 756 15.90 23.13 17.19
N ASP A 757 16.24 22.88 18.46
CA ASP A 757 15.28 22.80 19.55
C ASP A 757 14.91 24.21 20.08
N ASN A 758 13.62 24.54 20.07
CA ASN A 758 13.15 25.86 20.48
C ASN A 758 13.33 26.12 21.99
N GLY A 759 13.24 25.08 22.81
CA GLY A 759 13.43 25.16 24.26
C GLY A 759 14.89 25.43 24.62
N LEU A 760 15.83 24.70 24.01
CA LEU A 760 17.27 24.92 24.17
C LEU A 760 17.68 26.31 23.66
N GLN A 761 17.16 26.77 22.52
CA GLN A 761 17.40 28.13 22.04
C GLN A 761 16.95 29.20 23.05
N LEU A 762 15.75 29.06 23.61
CA LEU A 762 15.22 30.01 24.58
C LEU A 762 16.06 30.03 25.86
N LYS A 763 16.40 28.86 26.39
CA LYS A 763 17.25 28.69 27.57
C LYS A 763 18.66 29.29 27.38
N SER A 764 19.29 29.05 26.23
CA SER A 764 20.59 29.64 25.91
C SER A 764 20.52 31.16 25.83
N LYS A 765 19.46 31.73 25.23
CA LYS A 765 19.26 33.20 25.19
C LYS A 765 19.09 33.80 26.58
N ILE A 766 18.33 33.15 27.48
CA ILE A 766 18.16 33.58 28.87
C ILE A 766 19.52 33.70 29.58
N LEU A 767 20.45 32.80 29.27
CA LEU A 767 21.78 32.75 29.89
C LEU A 767 22.84 33.61 29.20
N GLY A 768 22.45 34.34 28.14
CA GLY A 768 23.33 35.23 27.37
C GLY A 768 24.22 34.50 26.34
N ILE A 769 23.83 33.30 25.92
CA ILE A 769 24.54 32.51 24.89
C ILE A 769 23.86 32.73 23.52
N GLN A 770 24.66 33.00 22.49
CA GLN A 770 24.15 33.17 21.12
C GLN A 770 23.63 31.84 20.57
N THR A 771 22.59 31.88 19.75
CA THR A 771 21.95 30.67 19.19
C THR A 771 21.71 30.81 17.70
N ILE A 772 21.84 29.70 16.99
CA ILE A 772 21.49 29.61 15.57
C ILE A 772 20.86 28.24 15.28
N SER A 773 19.79 28.23 14.48
CA SER A 773 19.15 26.98 14.06
C SER A 773 19.86 26.36 12.87
N LEU A 774 19.80 25.03 12.74
CA LEU A 774 20.43 24.32 11.62
C LEU A 774 19.93 24.86 10.27
N LYS A 775 18.63 25.13 10.14
CA LYS A 775 18.03 25.72 8.93
C LYS A 775 18.57 27.13 8.65
N ALA A 776 18.78 27.95 9.68
CA ALA A 776 19.34 29.29 9.51
C ALA A 776 20.84 29.26 9.20
N TYR A 777 21.54 28.23 9.69
CA TYR A 777 22.95 27.99 9.42
C TYR A 777 23.19 27.56 7.97
N LEU A 778 22.43 26.57 7.48
CA LEU A 778 22.59 26.00 6.12
C LEU A 778 22.05 26.88 4.99
N LYS A 779 21.23 27.89 5.29
CA LYS A 779 20.73 28.87 4.31
C LYS A 779 21.73 29.98 3.99
N ARG A 780 22.88 29.99 4.66
CA ARG A 780 23.95 30.96 4.52
C ARG A 780 25.13 30.29 3.82
#